data_AF-A0A3M6UBV9-F1
#
_entry.id   AF-A0A3M6UBV9-F1
#
_cell.length_a   1.000
_cell.length_b   1.000
_cell.length_c   1.000
_cell.angle_alpha   90.00
_cell.angle_beta   90.00
_cell.angle_gamma   90.00
#
_symmetry.space_group_name_H-M   'P 1'
#
loop_
_entity.id
_entity.type
_entity.pdbx_description
1 polymer ?
#
loop_
_entity_poly.entity_id
_entity_poly.type
_entity_poly.pdbx_seq_one_letter_code
_entity_poly.pdbx_strand_id
1 'polypeptide(L)'
;MPQGKLRGGLRGEVQSTVRENYGSKAVTSNFKSRVVHPRNPKLVKGSPEDDKIKKQAPSAYMAEMQLTTDERFKLTYEMRVPQIIELLDMSEQTLQKFTTMDIEEPLFQPFPSDIVFQNFNPFETYQVPLQLRNNDKVARLVKVTQTDSPYFKIISPHDVGHKVAPGMDTVFIIQFTPDEKKVLSGDYTHELICITEREKFLVPVKAIGARAILDFPDEISFGTCPVKYATTRTLLVRNIGNSDAKFQLLVQEPFFVTPDSGRLAIGDSMQIHVDFKAMQTGDHGSHMILQYETGEEIYISLYGAAIDYNIRLDKSTVKMENAFISCASQRTVTLSNRSDIIVQFKWTNFATLREEMQHKDRFYMDLESEENVEKDEFFEECLSDPTLRDQMSILTRKFKNKMQAIADDKLLYGDSIVTIDPVEGEIWPNSQAEISIIFKPQEACNYARTIYCDVTGRESRLPLRIRGDGIGPQVHFSLDTLDIGSVFINSQHSYEVILCNMGDIDAVFKLLPSDTQFGPQFSFLPAQGIVIPGGYQAIQIHFCSPILGDVNEVFEFAVEGSPEKLELKILGSVIGPTFHFNIPKLKFGVVSYGFVNTRECTLVNTSLIPMTFKVRVPADGWINEETRSRDSLIDSNISDTGSTIMPSPKEFDITPSRGTISPQGELDIKVDFVSTSVKKYEIALVVDVDGVGEEILSLPIIAKCVVPPITVSTPLLDYGRCFLHHPYELLVNLVNESDLPAKYELLSQVVEDVTPILYTSPEPKGIIQPHSVKEVPLHITAECLEEVTTVAYFMIFGSSEAPLTFKKLWYCVGGVL
;
A
#
# COMPACT_ATOMS: atom_id res chain seq x y z
N MET A 1 1.69 -23.43 74.06
CA MET A 1 0.60 -24.44 74.09
C MET A 1 -0.31 -24.20 72.90
N PRO A 2 -0.96 -25.22 72.30
CA PRO A 2 -0.92 -26.67 72.56
C PRO A 2 -0.19 -27.44 71.43
N GLN A 3 0.59 -28.51 71.63
CA GLN A 3 0.40 -29.87 72.19
C GLN A 3 -0.10 -30.95 71.20
N GLY A 4 0.70 -32.01 71.06
CA GLY A 4 0.37 -33.35 70.51
C GLY A 4 1.56 -34.07 69.84
N LYS A 5 2.61 -34.56 70.56
CA LYS A 5 2.90 -35.99 70.96
C LYS A 5 2.84 -37.04 69.83
N LEU A 6 3.63 -38.12 69.75
CA LEU A 6 4.99 -38.58 70.17
C LEU A 6 5.07 -40.09 69.81
N ARG A 7 6.19 -40.57 69.24
CA ARG A 7 6.82 -41.92 69.33
C ARG A 7 7.85 -42.02 68.17
N GLY A 8 9.11 -42.45 68.29
CA GLY A 8 9.91 -43.02 69.37
C GLY A 8 10.90 -44.04 68.75
N GLY A 9 12.21 -43.89 68.99
CA GLY A 9 13.22 -44.86 68.53
C GLY A 9 14.65 -44.48 68.93
N LEU A 10 15.18 -45.14 69.96
CA LEU A 10 16.51 -44.96 70.60
C LEU A 10 17.63 -45.78 69.91
N ARG A 11 18.88 -45.29 70.01
CA ARG A 11 20.17 -46.01 70.12
C ARG A 11 21.27 -44.91 70.17
N GLY A 12 22.23 -44.83 71.09
CA GLY A 12 22.90 -45.81 71.95
C GLY A 12 24.40 -45.71 71.67
N GLU A 13 25.16 -44.99 72.51
CA GLU A 13 26.62 -44.84 72.46
C GLU A 13 27.35 -46.14 72.84
N VAL A 14 28.50 -46.41 72.21
CA VAL A 14 29.54 -47.31 72.73
C VAL A 14 30.92 -46.74 72.38
N GLN A 15 31.71 -46.41 73.41
CA GLN A 15 33.16 -46.16 73.35
C GLN A 15 33.92 -47.47 73.18
N SER A 16 35.05 -47.47 72.47
CA SER A 16 36.08 -48.50 72.61
C SER A 16 37.49 -47.94 72.57
N THR A 17 38.26 -48.40 73.54
CA THR A 17 39.59 -48.04 74.03
C THR A 17 40.77 -48.26 73.08
N VAL A 18 41.75 -47.36 73.16
CA VAL A 18 43.11 -47.44 72.58
C VAL A 18 43.98 -48.39 73.43
N ARG A 19 44.74 -49.28 72.77
CA ARG A 19 45.86 -50.05 73.35
C ARG A 19 47.17 -49.56 72.74
N GLU A 20 48.12 -49.16 73.58
CA GLU A 20 49.53 -48.99 73.24
C GLU A 20 50.22 -50.35 73.07
N ASN A 21 51.24 -50.44 72.20
CA ASN A 21 52.34 -51.39 72.36
C ASN A 21 53.61 -50.97 71.58
N TYR A 22 54.69 -50.82 72.35
CA TYR A 22 56.13 -51.06 72.11
C TYR A 22 56.75 -50.88 70.71
N GLY A 23 57.64 -49.90 70.59
CA GLY A 23 58.64 -49.79 69.51
C GLY A 23 60.06 -50.18 69.99
N SER A 24 60.70 -51.07 69.23
CA SER A 24 62.09 -51.51 69.37
C SER A 24 63.05 -50.62 68.55
N LYS A 25 64.20 -50.24 69.15
CA LYS A 25 65.42 -49.67 68.52
C LYS A 25 66.04 -50.69 67.54
N ALA A 26 66.86 -50.44 66.51
CA ALA A 26 67.69 -49.34 65.98
C ALA A 26 67.85 -49.59 64.45
N VAL A 27 68.35 -48.71 63.57
CA VAL A 27 69.78 -48.35 63.34
C VAL A 27 69.82 -47.11 62.44
N THR A 28 70.72 -46.19 62.76
CA THR A 28 71.05 -44.94 62.07
C THR A 28 71.81 -45.14 60.76
N SER A 29 71.34 -44.53 59.67
CA SER A 29 72.18 -44.06 58.57
C SER A 29 71.91 -42.56 58.35
N ASN A 30 72.99 -41.78 58.35
CA ASN A 30 72.95 -40.32 58.26
C ASN A 30 72.69 -39.87 56.82
N PHE A 31 71.43 -39.62 56.47
CA PHE A 31 71.06 -38.75 55.34
C PHE A 31 69.91 -37.84 55.77
N LYS A 32 70.18 -36.55 55.97
CA LYS A 32 69.15 -35.53 56.19
C LYS A 32 68.59 -35.08 54.84
N SER A 33 67.52 -35.75 54.38
CA SER A 33 66.60 -35.15 53.41
C SER A 33 65.93 -33.93 54.07
N ARG A 34 65.89 -32.78 53.39
CA ARG A 34 65.14 -31.58 53.85
C ARG A 34 63.64 -31.65 53.52
N VAL A 35 63.19 -32.70 52.83
CA VAL A 35 61.80 -32.86 52.39
C VAL A 35 61.09 -33.92 53.23
N VAL A 36 60.02 -33.52 53.92
CA VAL A 36 59.18 -34.40 54.76
C VAL A 36 57.87 -34.67 54.03
N HIS A 37 57.46 -35.94 53.96
CA HIS A 37 56.28 -36.39 53.22
C HIS A 37 54.95 -35.84 53.76
N PRO A 38 53.99 -35.48 52.89
CA PRO A 38 52.62 -35.16 53.28
C PRO A 38 51.87 -36.42 53.77
N ARG A 39 50.98 -36.25 54.76
CA ARG A 39 50.19 -37.37 55.34
C ARG A 39 48.94 -37.63 54.48
N ASN A 40 48.85 -38.84 53.92
CA ASN A 40 47.70 -39.44 53.23
C ASN A 40 47.12 -38.66 52.02
N PRO A 41 47.80 -38.67 50.87
CA PRO A 41 47.25 -38.11 49.62
C PRO A 41 46.02 -38.88 49.11
N LYS A 42 45.07 -38.15 48.49
CA LYS A 42 43.79 -38.66 47.99
C LYS A 42 43.88 -38.98 46.49
N LEU A 43 43.52 -40.20 46.09
CA LEU A 43 43.42 -40.58 44.68
C LEU A 43 42.15 -40.01 44.04
N VAL A 44 42.31 -39.24 42.96
CA VAL A 44 41.25 -38.65 42.14
C VAL A 44 41.21 -39.41 40.81
N LYS A 45 40.07 -40.00 40.46
CA LYS A 45 39.87 -40.83 39.25
C LYS A 45 39.36 -40.03 38.03
N GLY A 46 39.58 -38.72 38.00
CA GLY A 46 39.17 -37.85 36.87
C GLY A 46 40.26 -37.74 35.80
N SER A 47 39.87 -37.36 34.57
CA SER A 47 40.84 -37.09 33.50
C SER A 47 41.54 -35.74 33.74
N PRO A 48 42.80 -35.54 33.31
CA PRO A 48 43.50 -34.26 33.46
C PRO A 48 42.86 -33.11 32.67
N GLU A 49 41.96 -33.41 31.72
CA GLU A 49 41.22 -32.41 30.94
C GLU A 49 40.06 -31.79 31.73
N ASP A 50 39.46 -32.52 32.66
CA ASP A 50 38.36 -32.03 33.50
C ASP A 50 38.79 -30.92 34.47
N ASP A 51 40.09 -30.84 34.81
CA ASP A 51 40.67 -29.84 35.70
C ASP A 51 41.14 -28.55 34.99
N LYS A 52 41.19 -28.52 33.65
CA LYS A 52 41.58 -27.31 32.88
C LYS A 52 40.53 -26.18 32.97
N ILE A 53 39.36 -26.44 33.53
CA ILE A 53 38.26 -25.47 33.69
C ILE A 53 38.23 -24.91 35.13
N LYS A 54 39.34 -24.95 35.88
CA LYS A 54 39.45 -24.18 37.12
C LYS A 54 39.78 -22.73 36.76
N LYS A 55 38.74 -21.88 36.69
CA LYS A 55 38.88 -20.43 36.53
C LYS A 55 39.72 -19.86 37.68
N GLN A 56 40.99 -19.58 37.42
CA GLN A 56 41.94 -19.11 38.42
C GLN A 56 41.86 -17.59 38.55
N ALA A 57 41.72 -17.10 39.78
CA ALA A 57 41.76 -15.68 40.09
C ALA A 57 43.21 -15.14 40.14
N PRO A 58 43.45 -13.85 39.89
CA PRO A 58 44.79 -13.25 39.98
C PRO A 58 45.55 -13.56 41.28
N SER A 59 44.89 -13.44 42.44
CA SER A 59 45.52 -13.74 43.73
C SER A 59 45.90 -15.21 43.88
N ALA A 60 45.08 -16.13 43.36
CA ALA A 60 45.35 -17.56 43.37
C ALA A 60 46.51 -17.92 42.45
N TYR A 61 46.61 -17.29 41.29
CA TYR A 61 47.76 -17.43 40.38
C TYR A 61 49.04 -16.87 40.99
N MET A 62 48.97 -15.68 41.58
CA MET A 62 50.09 -15.07 42.27
C MET A 62 50.58 -15.96 43.43
N ALA A 63 49.67 -16.49 44.25
CA ALA A 63 50.01 -17.38 45.36
C ALA A 63 50.63 -18.69 44.85
N GLU A 64 50.09 -19.29 43.79
CA GLU A 64 50.64 -20.52 43.20
C GLU A 64 52.05 -20.30 42.65
N MET A 65 52.27 -19.18 41.95
CA MET A 65 53.56 -18.84 41.34
C MET A 65 54.60 -18.36 42.36
N GLN A 66 54.20 -18.01 43.60
CA GLN A 66 55.14 -17.65 44.67
C GLN A 66 55.66 -18.85 45.48
N LEU A 67 55.01 -20.02 45.41
CA LEU A 67 55.46 -21.20 46.16
C LEU A 67 56.84 -21.66 45.68
N THR A 68 57.69 -22.10 46.59
CA THR A 68 58.91 -22.82 46.22
C THR A 68 58.60 -24.26 45.79
N THR A 69 59.54 -24.91 45.10
CA THR A 69 59.40 -26.34 44.72
C THR A 69 59.05 -27.23 45.93
N ASP A 70 59.68 -27.02 47.08
CA ASP A 70 59.43 -27.79 48.29
C ASP A 70 58.05 -27.50 48.92
N GLU A 71 57.59 -26.25 48.90
CA GLU A 71 56.28 -25.86 49.41
C GLU A 71 55.15 -26.38 48.53
N ARG A 72 55.30 -26.27 47.19
CA ARG A 72 54.36 -26.85 46.24
C ARG A 72 54.25 -28.36 46.45
N PHE A 73 55.37 -29.07 46.61
CA PHE A 73 55.37 -30.49 46.89
C PHE A 73 54.65 -30.86 48.20
N LYS A 74 54.81 -30.05 49.27
CA LYS A 74 54.11 -30.27 50.55
C LYS A 74 52.61 -30.03 50.45
N LEU A 75 52.19 -29.09 49.61
CA LEU A 75 50.79 -28.77 49.35
C LEU A 75 50.13 -29.76 48.37
N THR A 76 50.90 -30.62 47.69
CA THR A 76 50.36 -31.69 46.84
C THR A 76 49.69 -32.76 47.71
N TYR A 77 48.36 -32.72 47.79
CA TYR A 77 47.55 -33.71 48.51
C TYR A 77 46.74 -34.63 47.58
N GLU A 78 46.76 -34.39 46.26
CA GLU A 78 46.02 -35.16 45.26
C GLU A 78 46.96 -36.05 44.45
N MET A 79 46.45 -37.23 44.10
CA MET A 79 47.09 -38.21 43.22
C MET A 79 46.16 -38.53 42.07
N ARG A 80 46.69 -38.62 40.87
CA ARG A 80 45.95 -39.01 39.67
C ARG A 80 46.49 -40.33 39.14
N VAL A 81 45.61 -41.07 38.45
CA VAL A 81 46.02 -42.28 37.75
C VAL A 81 46.90 -41.87 36.57
N PRO A 82 48.14 -42.36 36.45
CA PRO A 82 49.04 -41.98 35.37
C PRO A 82 48.58 -42.55 34.03
N GLN A 83 48.98 -41.90 32.94
CA GLN A 83 48.65 -42.33 31.59
C GLN A 83 49.50 -43.54 31.17
N ILE A 84 48.83 -44.67 30.89
CA ILE A 84 49.46 -45.87 30.33
C ILE A 84 49.71 -45.65 28.82
N ILE A 85 50.95 -45.89 28.37
CA ILE A 85 51.38 -45.71 26.98
C ILE A 85 51.41 -47.04 26.23
N GLU A 86 51.82 -48.11 26.92
CA GLU A 86 52.10 -49.41 26.31
C GLU A 86 51.85 -50.51 27.34
N LEU A 87 51.18 -51.58 26.92
CA LEU A 87 51.03 -52.81 27.72
C LEU A 87 52.11 -53.82 27.33
N LEU A 88 52.72 -54.44 28.33
CA LEU A 88 53.79 -55.42 28.23
C LEU A 88 53.27 -56.81 28.60
N ASP A 89 53.82 -57.85 27.97
CA ASP A 89 53.51 -59.23 28.36
C ASP A 89 54.27 -59.61 29.64
N MET A 90 53.53 -59.72 30.74
CA MET A 90 54.06 -60.17 32.04
C MET A 90 54.73 -61.55 31.95
N SER A 91 54.35 -62.39 30.98
CA SER A 91 54.89 -63.74 30.85
C SER A 91 56.38 -63.78 30.49
N GLU A 92 56.91 -62.68 29.95
CA GLU A 92 58.32 -62.52 29.58
C GLU A 92 59.21 -62.20 30.78
N GLN A 93 58.66 -61.56 31.82
CA GLN A 93 59.44 -60.98 32.93
C GLN A 93 59.14 -61.58 34.31
N THR A 94 58.02 -62.29 34.50
CA THR A 94 57.64 -62.85 35.80
C THR A 94 56.85 -64.17 35.72
N LEU A 95 57.06 -65.05 36.70
CA LEU A 95 56.29 -66.30 36.85
C LEU A 95 54.90 -66.07 37.51
N GLN A 96 54.67 -64.89 38.08
CA GLN A 96 53.43 -64.52 38.77
C GLN A 96 52.52 -63.69 37.85
N LYS A 97 51.81 -64.40 36.95
CA LYS A 97 51.04 -63.80 35.84
C LYS A 97 49.68 -63.20 36.21
N PHE A 98 49.14 -63.54 37.38
CA PHE A 98 47.82 -63.07 37.81
C PHE A 98 47.96 -61.80 38.66
N THR A 99 47.22 -60.75 38.30
CA THR A 99 47.03 -59.51 39.06
C THR A 99 45.54 -59.35 39.37
N THR A 100 45.22 -58.74 40.51
CA THR A 100 43.83 -58.40 40.85
C THR A 100 43.43 -57.00 40.39
N MET A 101 44.35 -56.25 39.78
CA MET A 101 44.13 -54.90 39.25
C MET A 101 43.56 -54.97 37.83
N ASP A 102 42.68 -54.02 37.50
CA ASP A 102 42.18 -53.85 36.14
C ASP A 102 43.32 -53.49 35.16
N ILE A 103 43.14 -53.73 33.86
CA ILE A 103 44.10 -53.35 32.81
C ILE A 103 44.25 -51.83 32.70
N GLU A 104 43.19 -51.08 33.02
CA GLU A 104 43.18 -49.62 32.95
C GLU A 104 43.80 -48.95 34.20
N GLU A 105 44.03 -49.70 35.29
CA GLU A 105 44.67 -49.18 36.50
C GLU A 105 46.11 -49.72 36.61
N PRO A 106 47.14 -48.85 36.67
CA PRO A 106 48.54 -49.28 36.74
C PRO A 106 48.85 -50.00 38.06
N LEU A 107 49.77 -50.96 38.00
CA LEU A 107 50.26 -51.74 39.14
C LEU A 107 50.94 -50.84 40.18
N PHE A 108 51.61 -49.78 39.71
CA PHE A 108 52.25 -48.79 40.55
C PHE A 108 51.55 -47.44 40.45
N GLN A 109 51.34 -46.83 41.60
CA GLN A 109 50.79 -45.50 41.70
C GLN A 109 51.90 -44.49 42.04
N PRO A 110 52.18 -43.50 41.14
CA PRO A 110 53.15 -42.45 41.40
C PRO A 110 52.63 -41.35 42.30
N PHE A 111 53.50 -40.86 43.19
CA PHE A 111 53.33 -39.66 44.00
C PHE A 111 54.64 -38.82 44.01
N PRO A 112 54.62 -37.54 43.60
CA PRO A 112 53.47 -36.83 43.04
C PRO A 112 53.17 -37.33 41.63
N SER A 113 51.94 -37.15 41.15
CA SER A 113 51.53 -37.60 39.81
C SER A 113 52.09 -36.69 38.70
N ASP A 114 52.31 -35.42 38.99
CA ASP A 114 53.03 -34.46 38.16
C ASP A 114 54.17 -33.85 39.00
N ILE A 115 55.40 -33.88 38.47
CA ILE A 115 56.56 -33.28 39.16
C ILE A 115 56.72 -31.86 38.64
N VAL A 116 56.56 -30.87 39.52
CA VAL A 116 56.69 -29.45 39.16
C VAL A 116 57.84 -28.81 39.93
N PHE A 117 58.81 -28.26 39.21
CA PHE A 117 59.85 -27.37 39.73
C PHE A 117 59.44 -25.92 39.44
N GLN A 118 59.54 -25.04 40.43
CA GLN A 118 59.23 -23.61 40.28
C GLN A 118 60.02 -22.78 41.28
N ASN A 119 60.17 -21.48 40.98
CA ASN A 119 60.97 -20.53 41.76
C ASN A 119 62.39 -21.05 42.03
N PHE A 120 63.05 -21.51 40.97
CA PHE A 120 64.43 -21.97 41.01
C PHE A 120 65.40 -20.91 40.47
N ASN A 121 66.61 -20.92 41.00
CA ASN A 121 67.72 -20.10 40.54
C ASN A 121 68.59 -20.87 39.53
N PRO A 122 69.18 -20.19 38.53
CA PRO A 122 70.15 -20.79 37.61
C PRO A 122 71.30 -21.49 38.35
N PHE A 123 71.76 -22.63 37.81
CA PHE A 123 72.89 -23.41 38.33
C PHE A 123 72.71 -24.05 39.73
N GLU A 124 71.60 -23.80 40.42
CA GLU A 124 71.26 -24.49 41.67
C GLU A 124 70.59 -25.85 41.39
N THR A 125 70.89 -26.83 42.24
CA THR A 125 70.34 -28.18 42.08
C THR A 125 69.15 -28.40 43.01
N TYR A 126 68.02 -28.81 42.43
CA TYR A 126 66.78 -29.11 43.15
C TYR A 126 66.46 -30.60 43.07
N GLN A 127 65.86 -31.16 44.12
CA GLN A 127 65.57 -32.59 44.21
C GLN A 127 64.14 -32.82 44.71
N VAL A 128 63.35 -33.60 43.95
CA VAL A 128 61.99 -33.98 44.33
C VAL A 128 61.90 -35.52 44.38
N PRO A 129 61.39 -36.11 45.48
CA PRO A 129 61.19 -37.54 45.56
C PRO A 129 59.93 -37.98 44.80
N LEU A 130 60.09 -38.92 43.87
CA LEU A 130 59.02 -39.66 43.22
C LEU A 130 58.84 -41.01 43.92
N GLN A 131 57.73 -41.18 44.61
CA GLN A 131 57.34 -42.43 45.25
C GLN A 131 56.47 -43.25 44.31
N LEU A 132 56.83 -44.52 44.12
CA LEU A 132 56.03 -45.49 43.37
C LEU A 132 55.53 -46.55 44.33
N ARG A 133 54.23 -46.53 44.64
CA ARG A 133 53.60 -47.49 45.55
C ARG A 133 53.02 -48.67 44.76
N ASN A 134 53.38 -49.89 45.16
CA ASN A 134 52.80 -51.10 44.58
C ASN A 134 51.38 -51.34 45.12
N ASN A 135 50.38 -51.26 44.25
CA ASN A 135 48.98 -51.50 44.59
C ASN A 135 48.52 -52.94 44.36
N ASP A 136 49.35 -53.79 43.73
CA ASP A 136 49.04 -55.20 43.53
C ASP A 136 49.24 -56.01 44.83
N LYS A 137 48.58 -57.18 44.91
CA LYS A 137 48.72 -58.13 46.03
C LYS A 137 50.00 -58.96 45.97
N VAL A 138 50.81 -58.77 44.92
CA VAL A 138 52.05 -59.51 44.66
C VAL A 138 53.22 -58.53 44.57
N ALA A 139 54.43 -58.98 44.94
CA ALA A 139 55.62 -58.14 44.80
C ALA A 139 55.97 -57.93 43.31
N ARG A 140 56.06 -56.66 42.88
CA ARG A 140 56.26 -56.28 41.47
C ARG A 140 57.53 -55.48 41.28
N LEU A 141 58.13 -55.59 40.10
CA LEU A 141 59.29 -54.79 39.71
C LEU A 141 58.83 -53.49 39.04
N VAL A 142 59.50 -52.38 39.34
CA VAL A 142 59.35 -51.12 38.62
C VAL A 142 60.71 -50.50 38.32
N LYS A 143 60.88 -50.02 37.09
CA LYS A 143 62.08 -49.32 36.62
C LYS A 143 61.67 -47.96 36.07
N VAL A 144 62.26 -46.89 36.59
CA VAL A 144 62.06 -45.55 36.04
C VAL A 144 63.20 -45.23 35.08
N THR A 145 62.84 -44.80 33.89
CA THR A 145 63.77 -44.37 32.84
C THR A 145 63.39 -42.98 32.36
N GLN A 146 64.33 -42.25 31.81
CA GLN A 146 64.11 -40.95 31.17
C GLN A 146 64.88 -40.90 29.85
N THR A 147 64.51 -39.98 28.98
CA THR A 147 65.34 -39.63 27.83
C THR A 147 66.55 -38.81 28.28
N ASP A 148 67.66 -38.87 27.54
CA ASP A 148 68.87 -38.14 27.90
C ASP A 148 68.60 -36.63 27.91
N SER A 149 68.72 -36.02 29.10
CA SER A 149 68.49 -34.59 29.32
C SER A 149 69.67 -33.99 30.09
N PRO A 150 70.19 -32.83 29.66
CA PRO A 150 71.25 -32.15 30.40
C PRO A 150 70.75 -31.52 31.71
N TYR A 151 69.43 -31.37 31.88
CA TYR A 151 68.81 -30.65 32.99
C TYR A 151 68.23 -31.57 34.07
N PHE A 152 67.75 -32.77 33.68
CA PHE A 152 67.09 -33.71 34.58
C PHE A 152 67.94 -34.97 34.75
N LYS A 153 68.14 -35.42 35.99
CA LYS A 153 68.84 -36.66 36.33
C LYS A 153 68.03 -37.46 37.33
N ILE A 154 67.91 -38.77 37.10
CA ILE A 154 67.30 -39.70 38.05
C ILE A 154 68.40 -40.27 38.95
N ILE A 155 68.24 -40.11 40.26
CA ILE A 155 69.01 -40.86 41.26
C ILE A 155 68.13 -42.02 41.70
N SER A 156 68.56 -43.21 41.34
CA SER A 156 67.85 -44.45 41.65
C SER A 156 68.21 -44.95 43.06
N PRO A 157 67.30 -45.61 43.80
CA PRO A 157 67.57 -46.10 45.14
C PRO A 157 68.68 -47.17 45.16
N HIS A 158 69.24 -47.49 46.34
CA HIS A 158 70.31 -48.48 46.46
C HIS A 158 69.84 -49.91 46.09
N ASP A 159 68.54 -50.19 46.20
CA ASP A 159 67.92 -51.50 45.97
C ASP A 159 67.28 -51.63 44.56
N VAL A 160 67.82 -50.92 43.57
CA VAL A 160 67.29 -50.95 42.19
C VAL A 160 67.37 -52.34 41.59
N GLY A 161 66.25 -52.81 41.04
CA GLY A 161 66.13 -54.15 40.46
C GLY A 161 65.46 -55.17 41.38
N HIS A 162 65.16 -54.82 42.64
CA HIS A 162 64.38 -55.68 43.54
C HIS A 162 62.87 -55.45 43.41
N LYS A 163 62.09 -56.51 43.67
CA LYS A 163 60.62 -56.46 43.67
C LYS A 163 60.12 -55.69 44.91
N VAL A 164 59.21 -54.75 44.69
CA VAL A 164 58.56 -53.95 45.75
C VAL A 164 57.40 -54.76 46.32
N ALA A 165 57.38 -54.99 47.63
CA ALA A 165 56.32 -55.76 48.29
C ALA A 165 54.93 -55.08 48.18
N PRO A 166 53.83 -55.84 48.25
CA PRO A 166 52.47 -55.30 48.21
C PRO A 166 52.26 -54.17 49.24
N GLY A 167 51.74 -53.03 48.79
CA GLY A 167 51.44 -51.88 49.64
C GLY A 167 52.65 -51.02 50.04
N MET A 168 53.88 -51.44 49.74
CA MET A 168 55.12 -50.68 49.96
C MET A 168 55.42 -49.75 48.77
N ASP A 169 56.25 -48.73 49.02
CA ASP A 169 56.74 -47.79 48.02
C ASP A 169 58.26 -47.88 47.82
N THR A 170 58.69 -47.53 46.61
CA THR A 170 60.09 -47.26 46.28
C THR A 170 60.26 -45.81 45.86
N VAL A 171 61.37 -45.18 46.23
CA VAL A 171 61.58 -43.74 46.05
C VAL A 171 62.72 -43.49 45.07
N PHE A 172 62.42 -42.79 43.98
CA PHE A 172 63.39 -42.25 43.03
C PHE A 172 63.55 -40.76 43.28
N ILE A 173 64.78 -40.24 43.27
CA ILE A 173 65.01 -38.79 43.44
C ILE A 173 65.23 -38.19 42.06
N ILE A 174 64.36 -37.25 41.68
CA ILE A 174 64.49 -36.52 40.43
C ILE A 174 65.25 -35.23 40.72
N GLN A 175 66.45 -35.14 40.16
CA GLN A 175 67.33 -34.00 40.30
C GLN A 175 67.19 -33.09 39.08
N PHE A 176 66.95 -31.79 39.32
CA PHE A 176 66.88 -30.76 38.30
C PHE A 176 68.01 -29.74 38.48
N THR A 177 68.68 -29.37 37.39
CA THR A 177 69.71 -28.34 37.35
C THR A 177 69.43 -27.42 36.16
N PRO A 178 68.90 -26.20 36.40
CA PRO A 178 68.50 -25.27 35.35
C PRO A 178 69.70 -24.52 34.75
N ASP A 179 69.55 -24.15 33.48
CA ASP A 179 70.50 -23.31 32.73
C ASP A 179 69.97 -21.87 32.60
N GLU A 180 70.85 -20.88 32.76
CA GLU A 180 70.49 -19.46 32.85
C GLU A 180 69.69 -18.95 31.64
N LYS A 181 70.06 -19.37 30.42
CA LYS A 181 69.40 -18.89 29.19
C LYS A 181 67.98 -19.39 29.08
N LYS A 182 67.74 -20.63 29.48
CA LYS A 182 66.43 -21.28 29.35
C LYS A 182 65.50 -20.96 30.54
N VAL A 183 66.04 -20.63 31.71
CA VAL A 183 65.29 -20.07 32.87
C VAL A 183 64.52 -18.80 32.47
N LEU A 184 65.14 -17.96 31.65
CA LEU A 184 64.58 -16.66 31.24
C LEU A 184 63.65 -16.75 30.01
N SER A 185 63.73 -17.83 29.23
CA SER A 185 63.07 -17.91 27.92
C SER A 185 61.88 -18.88 27.83
N GLY A 186 61.61 -19.71 28.85
CA GLY A 186 60.42 -20.57 28.86
C GLY A 186 60.50 -21.77 29.80
N ASP A 187 59.48 -22.63 29.76
CA ASP A 187 59.36 -23.78 30.64
C ASP A 187 60.21 -24.98 30.18
N TYR A 188 60.67 -25.79 31.13
CA TYR A 188 61.29 -27.08 30.85
C TYR A 188 60.24 -28.16 30.96
N THR A 189 60.01 -28.92 29.89
CA THR A 189 59.17 -30.11 29.92
C THR A 189 60.03 -31.35 29.74
N HIS A 190 59.71 -32.39 30.50
CA HIS A 190 60.36 -33.69 30.42
C HIS A 190 59.40 -34.77 30.89
N GLU A 191 59.66 -36.02 30.54
CA GLU A 191 58.76 -37.13 30.84
C GLU A 191 59.57 -38.31 31.39
N LEU A 192 59.10 -38.87 32.51
CA LEU A 192 59.67 -40.07 33.09
C LEU A 192 58.81 -41.26 32.67
N ILE A 193 59.47 -42.29 32.14
CA ILE A 193 58.82 -43.53 31.73
C ILE A 193 59.01 -44.55 32.84
N CYS A 194 57.92 -44.88 33.53
CA CYS A 194 57.88 -45.93 34.53
C CYS A 194 57.51 -47.25 33.86
N ILE A 195 58.44 -48.20 33.84
CA ILE A 195 58.31 -49.52 33.24
C ILE A 195 58.05 -50.52 34.35
N THR A 196 56.88 -51.15 34.32
CA THR A 196 56.52 -52.26 35.21
C THR A 196 56.55 -53.59 34.44
N GLU A 197 56.24 -54.70 35.10
CA GLU A 197 56.11 -56.01 34.44
C GLU A 197 54.92 -56.07 33.45
N ARG A 198 53.91 -55.18 33.57
CA ARG A 198 52.66 -55.22 32.77
C ARG A 198 52.43 -53.98 31.91
N GLU A 199 52.92 -52.82 32.31
CA GLU A 199 52.69 -51.58 31.58
C GLU A 199 53.84 -50.59 31.67
N LYS A 200 53.90 -49.70 30.69
CA LYS A 200 54.67 -48.45 30.73
C LYS A 200 53.72 -47.28 30.90
N PHE A 201 53.96 -46.43 31.89
CA PHE A 201 53.20 -45.20 32.09
C PHE A 201 54.10 -43.99 32.28
N LEU A 202 53.56 -42.80 31.99
CA LEU A 202 54.29 -41.53 32.11
C LEU A 202 54.05 -40.84 33.45
N VAL A 203 55.12 -40.24 33.95
CA VAL A 203 55.07 -39.20 34.98
C VAL A 203 55.70 -37.95 34.38
N PRO A 204 54.91 -36.91 34.08
CA PRO A 204 55.44 -35.68 33.49
C PRO A 204 56.21 -34.87 34.53
N VAL A 205 57.26 -34.21 34.05
CA VAL A 205 58.12 -33.32 34.80
C VAL A 205 58.10 -31.96 34.12
N LYS A 206 57.73 -30.93 34.86
CA LYS A 206 57.66 -29.55 34.37
C LYS A 206 58.50 -28.66 35.28
N ALA A 207 59.34 -27.82 34.71
CA ALA A 207 59.97 -26.72 35.44
C ALA A 207 59.45 -25.41 34.87
N ILE A 208 58.73 -24.64 35.68
CA ILE A 208 58.11 -23.36 35.29
C ILE A 208 59.21 -22.30 35.29
N GLY A 209 59.44 -21.67 34.14
CA GLY A 209 60.45 -20.62 33.96
C GLY A 209 60.03 -19.28 34.57
N ALA A 210 60.75 -18.21 34.25
CA ALA A 210 60.36 -16.86 34.67
C ALA A 210 58.98 -16.48 34.12
N ARG A 211 58.03 -16.15 35.01
CA ARG A 211 56.67 -15.73 34.66
C ARG A 211 56.45 -14.24 34.89
N ALA A 212 55.66 -13.64 34.02
CA ALA A 212 55.09 -12.33 34.25
C ALA A 212 53.87 -12.46 35.17
N ILE A 213 53.70 -11.52 36.11
CA ILE A 213 52.57 -11.50 37.03
C ILE A 213 52.07 -10.06 37.09
N LEU A 214 50.87 -9.83 36.56
CA LEU A 214 50.21 -8.54 36.62
C LEU A 214 49.33 -8.46 37.87
N ASP A 215 49.52 -7.40 38.65
CA ASP A 215 48.80 -7.13 39.89
C ASP A 215 47.38 -6.61 39.60
N PHE A 216 46.48 -7.53 39.23
CA PHE A 216 45.05 -7.26 39.10
C PHE A 216 44.30 -7.65 40.38
N PRO A 217 43.22 -6.93 40.74
CA PRO A 217 42.30 -7.38 41.77
C PRO A 217 41.49 -8.60 41.30
N ASP A 218 41.05 -9.43 42.24
CA ASP A 218 40.19 -10.60 41.93
C ASP A 218 38.78 -10.20 41.47
N GLU A 219 38.29 -9.07 41.98
CA GLU A 219 36.96 -8.53 41.68
C GLU A 219 37.01 -7.03 41.41
N ILE A 220 36.34 -6.62 40.33
CA ILE A 220 36.12 -5.23 39.95
C ILE A 220 34.61 -4.98 39.96
N SER A 221 34.15 -4.35 41.05
CA SER A 221 32.77 -3.92 41.20
C SER A 221 32.60 -2.44 40.81
N PHE A 222 31.59 -2.15 40.00
CA PHE A 222 31.18 -0.79 39.64
C PHE A 222 30.11 -0.24 40.58
N GLY A 223 29.55 -1.08 41.47
CA GLY A 223 28.40 -0.71 42.30
C GLY A 223 27.15 -0.47 41.46
N THR A 224 26.35 0.51 41.86
CA THR A 224 25.12 0.92 41.15
C THR A 224 25.43 2.00 40.12
N CYS A 225 25.24 1.69 38.84
CA CYS A 225 25.47 2.60 37.73
C CYS A 225 24.17 2.91 36.98
N PRO A 226 24.06 4.09 36.35
CA PRO A 226 22.92 4.42 35.51
C PRO A 226 22.91 3.60 34.21
N VAL A 227 21.72 3.19 33.77
CA VAL A 227 21.53 2.57 32.45
C VAL A 227 21.94 3.55 31.33
N LYS A 228 22.49 3.07 30.22
CA LYS A 228 22.97 3.86 29.05
C LYS A 228 24.11 4.86 29.36
N TYR A 229 24.66 4.84 30.56
CA TYR A 229 25.79 5.69 30.95
C TYR A 229 27.05 4.84 31.10
N ALA A 230 28.17 5.27 30.51
CA ALA A 230 29.44 4.56 30.63
C ALA A 230 30.14 4.98 31.92
N THR A 231 30.31 4.04 32.84
CA THR A 231 31.05 4.26 34.08
C THR A 231 32.44 3.68 33.96
N THR A 232 33.47 4.52 33.97
CA THR A 232 34.88 4.11 33.84
C THR A 232 35.52 3.91 35.21
N ARG A 233 36.20 2.78 35.41
CA ARG A 233 37.07 2.52 36.55
C ARG A 233 38.51 2.33 36.07
N THR A 234 39.39 3.23 36.50
CA THR A 234 40.82 3.17 36.16
C THR A 234 41.57 2.32 37.19
N LEU A 235 42.29 1.31 36.71
CA LEU A 235 43.16 0.45 37.48
C LEU A 235 44.62 0.76 37.15
N LEU A 236 45.46 0.85 38.17
CA LEU A 236 46.91 0.92 38.00
C LEU A 236 47.47 -0.49 38.18
N VAL A 237 47.89 -1.11 37.09
CA VAL A 237 48.38 -2.49 37.08
C VAL A 237 49.90 -2.49 36.96
N ARG A 238 50.57 -3.28 37.81
CA ARG A 238 52.03 -3.38 37.85
C ARG A 238 52.48 -4.80 37.52
N ASN A 239 53.58 -4.93 36.76
CA ASN A 239 54.24 -6.23 36.59
C ASN A 239 55.13 -6.50 37.81
N ILE A 240 54.70 -7.42 38.66
CA ILE A 240 55.42 -7.91 39.84
C ILE A 240 56.09 -9.27 39.62
N GLY A 241 56.04 -9.79 38.39
CA GLY A 241 56.70 -11.03 37.99
C GLY A 241 58.18 -10.85 37.67
N ASN A 242 58.80 -11.94 37.22
CA ASN A 242 60.23 -12.02 36.91
C ASN A 242 60.52 -12.01 35.40
N SER A 243 59.52 -11.71 34.58
CA SER A 243 59.62 -11.64 33.13
C SER A 243 58.72 -10.52 32.57
N ASP A 244 59.01 -10.05 31.36
CA ASP A 244 58.19 -9.05 30.68
C ASP A 244 56.80 -9.61 30.36
N ALA A 245 55.76 -8.86 30.73
CA ALA A 245 54.38 -9.26 30.50
C ALA A 245 53.94 -8.84 29.10
N LYS A 246 53.61 -9.79 28.23
CA LYS A 246 52.75 -9.53 27.07
C LYS A 246 51.40 -10.17 27.32
N PHE A 247 50.35 -9.37 27.22
CA PHE A 247 49.02 -9.83 27.60
C PHE A 247 47.93 -9.25 26.71
N GLN A 248 46.79 -9.94 26.71
CA GLN A 248 45.53 -9.53 26.09
C GLN A 248 44.40 -9.63 27.12
N LEU A 249 43.48 -8.67 27.11
CA LEU A 249 42.31 -8.60 27.95
C LEU A 249 41.07 -8.80 27.09
N LEU A 250 40.30 -9.84 27.41
CA LEU A 250 39.04 -10.14 26.74
C LEU A 250 37.89 -9.91 27.72
N VAL A 251 36.92 -9.11 27.29
CA VAL A 251 35.70 -8.81 28.03
C VAL A 251 34.50 -8.97 27.12
N GLN A 252 33.33 -9.23 27.71
CA GLN A 252 32.06 -9.30 26.99
C GLN A 252 31.20 -8.08 27.33
N GLU A 253 30.39 -7.63 26.38
CA GLU A 253 29.37 -6.62 26.64
C GLU A 253 28.49 -7.05 27.82
N PRO A 254 28.17 -6.16 28.78
CA PRO A 254 28.24 -4.68 28.74
C PRO A 254 29.56 -4.04 29.24
N PHE A 255 30.64 -4.82 29.38
CA PHE A 255 31.95 -4.34 29.84
C PHE A 255 32.91 -4.11 28.68
N PHE A 256 33.72 -3.06 28.78
CA PHE A 256 34.76 -2.72 27.81
C PHE A 256 36.07 -2.44 28.54
N VAL A 257 37.20 -2.61 27.85
CA VAL A 257 38.52 -2.41 28.45
C VAL A 257 39.42 -1.65 27.49
N THR A 258 40.22 -0.74 28.00
CA THR A 258 41.19 0.04 27.21
C THR A 258 42.46 0.28 28.04
N PRO A 259 43.65 -0.13 27.57
CA PRO A 259 43.90 -0.92 26.35
C PRO A 259 43.46 -2.39 26.51
N ASP A 260 43.11 -3.04 25.41
CA ASP A 260 42.74 -4.47 25.34
C ASP A 260 43.94 -5.40 25.21
N SER A 261 45.13 -4.87 24.96
CA SER A 261 46.39 -5.61 24.92
C SER A 261 47.55 -4.69 25.27
N GLY A 262 48.65 -5.25 25.75
CA GLY A 262 49.79 -4.45 26.16
C GLY A 262 51.06 -5.25 26.40
N ARG A 263 52.17 -4.52 26.54
CA ARG A 263 53.46 -5.04 26.99
C ARG A 263 53.91 -4.24 28.21
N LEU A 264 54.28 -4.91 29.29
CA LEU A 264 54.72 -4.29 30.53
C LEU A 264 56.02 -4.92 31.02
N ALA A 265 57.10 -4.12 31.05
CA ALA A 265 58.39 -4.57 31.53
C ALA A 265 58.36 -4.86 33.04
N ILE A 266 59.34 -5.61 33.54
CA ILE A 266 59.44 -5.96 34.96
C ILE A 266 59.46 -4.69 35.83
N GLY A 267 58.56 -4.61 36.81
CA GLY A 267 58.48 -3.51 37.76
C GLY A 267 57.75 -2.26 37.26
N ASP A 268 57.47 -2.15 35.97
CA ASP A 268 56.71 -1.05 35.36
C ASP A 268 55.21 -1.16 35.67
N SER A 269 54.50 -0.03 35.52
CA SER A 269 53.06 0.08 35.78
C SER A 269 52.33 0.74 34.61
N MET A 270 51.07 0.36 34.40
CA MET A 270 50.22 0.87 33.32
C MET A 270 48.80 1.10 33.82
N GLN A 271 48.14 2.14 33.29
CA GLN A 271 46.73 2.40 33.58
C GLN A 271 45.84 1.64 32.61
N ILE A 272 44.83 0.96 33.15
CA ILE A 272 43.84 0.20 32.40
C ILE A 272 42.47 0.72 32.81
N HIS A 273 41.69 1.16 31.82
CA HIS A 273 40.33 1.64 32.01
C HIS A 273 39.38 0.49 31.73
N VAL A 274 38.54 0.16 32.70
CA VAL A 274 37.43 -0.78 32.53
C VAL A 274 36.14 0.01 32.56
N ASP A 275 35.36 -0.05 31.49
CA ASP A 275 34.11 0.68 31.34
C ASP A 275 32.92 -0.29 31.49
N PHE A 276 31.90 0.16 32.21
CA PHE A 276 30.62 -0.54 32.33
C PHE A 276 29.51 0.31 31.71
N LYS A 277 28.86 -0.19 30.66
CA LYS A 277 27.74 0.47 29.98
C LYS A 277 26.62 -0.52 29.69
N ALA A 278 25.72 -0.68 30.66
CA ALA A 278 24.55 -1.53 30.51
C ALA A 278 23.39 -0.81 29.81
N MET A 279 22.67 -1.51 28.94
CA MET A 279 21.50 -0.99 28.23
C MET A 279 20.16 -1.32 28.92
N GLN A 280 20.18 -2.25 29.88
CA GLN A 280 19.01 -2.73 30.63
C GLN A 280 19.29 -2.69 32.13
N THR A 281 18.24 -2.46 32.92
CA THR A 281 18.33 -2.54 34.39
C THR A 281 18.61 -3.97 34.86
N GLY A 282 19.24 -4.10 36.02
CA GLY A 282 19.54 -5.39 36.65
C GLY A 282 21.02 -5.60 36.94
N ASP A 283 21.32 -6.77 37.49
CA ASP A 283 22.67 -7.18 37.83
C ASP A 283 23.39 -7.78 36.62
N HIS A 284 24.57 -7.25 36.31
CA HIS A 284 25.43 -7.71 35.23
C HIS A 284 26.73 -8.25 35.82
N GLY A 285 26.92 -9.56 35.74
CA GLY A 285 28.13 -10.25 36.18
C GLY A 285 28.82 -10.92 35.00
N SER A 286 30.13 -10.70 34.84
CA SER A 286 30.95 -11.32 33.79
C SER A 286 32.38 -11.53 34.28
N HIS A 287 33.23 -12.12 33.44
CA HIS A 287 34.65 -12.25 33.71
C HIS A 287 35.48 -11.51 32.66
N MET A 288 36.47 -10.75 33.12
CA MET A 288 37.57 -10.29 32.27
C MET A 288 38.65 -11.37 32.25
N ILE A 289 38.99 -11.83 31.05
CA ILE A 289 40.00 -12.88 30.84
C ILE A 289 41.30 -12.19 30.48
N LEU A 290 42.30 -12.35 31.35
CA LEU A 290 43.68 -11.94 31.11
C LEU A 290 44.45 -13.12 30.53
N GLN A 291 44.80 -13.02 29.25
CA GLN A 291 45.58 -14.02 28.54
C GLN A 291 47.03 -13.57 28.46
N TYR A 292 47.94 -14.38 29.01
CA TYR A 292 49.38 -14.20 28.82
C TYR A 292 49.86 -14.89 27.54
N GLU A 293 50.93 -14.38 26.93
CA GLU A 293 51.61 -15.04 25.78
C GLU A 293 52.08 -16.47 26.10
N THR A 294 52.33 -16.75 27.37
CA THR A 294 52.71 -18.07 27.90
C THR A 294 51.55 -19.08 27.93
N GLY A 295 50.33 -18.64 27.62
CA GLY A 295 49.14 -19.48 27.47
C GLY A 295 48.28 -19.62 28.73
N GLU A 296 48.61 -18.93 29.82
CA GLU A 296 47.77 -18.90 31.02
C GLU A 296 46.62 -17.90 30.88
N GLU A 297 45.43 -18.32 31.32
CA GLU A 297 44.22 -17.50 31.35
C GLU A 297 43.80 -17.24 32.79
N ILE A 298 43.78 -15.97 33.17
CA ILE A 298 43.36 -15.52 34.50
C ILE A 298 42.00 -14.85 34.42
N TYR A 299 41.12 -15.19 35.36
CA TYR A 299 39.73 -14.75 35.36
C TYR A 299 39.50 -13.73 36.47
N ILE A 300 39.20 -12.50 36.08
CA ILE A 300 38.88 -11.39 36.98
C ILE A 300 37.37 -11.20 36.98
N SER A 301 36.75 -11.22 38.15
CA SER A 301 35.28 -11.09 38.25
C SER A 301 34.87 -9.62 38.07
N LEU A 302 33.95 -9.36 37.14
CA LEU A 302 33.36 -8.06 36.91
C LEU A 302 31.91 -8.06 37.39
N TYR A 303 31.52 -7.03 38.14
CA TYR A 303 30.15 -6.87 38.60
C TYR A 303 29.70 -5.42 38.50
N GLY A 304 28.51 -5.19 37.96
CA GLY A 304 27.86 -3.88 37.93
C GLY A 304 26.34 -4.03 37.98
N ALA A 305 25.68 -3.23 38.83
CA ALA A 305 24.24 -3.18 38.92
C ALA A 305 23.73 -1.95 38.17
N ALA A 306 22.91 -2.14 37.14
CA ALA A 306 22.36 -1.07 36.33
C ALA A 306 20.97 -0.67 36.86
N ILE A 307 20.76 0.62 37.15
CA ILE A 307 19.50 1.14 37.70
C ILE A 307 19.01 2.37 36.94
N ASP A 308 17.70 2.61 37.03
CA ASP A 308 17.08 3.83 36.54
C ASP A 308 17.29 4.99 37.52
N TYR A 309 17.76 6.11 37.00
CA TYR A 309 17.91 7.37 37.70
C TYR A 309 16.64 8.22 37.57
N ASN A 310 16.48 9.17 38.51
CA ASN A 310 15.28 9.99 38.61
C ASN A 310 15.28 11.14 37.59
N ILE A 311 15.07 10.77 36.33
CA ILE A 311 14.86 11.68 35.21
C ILE A 311 13.38 11.62 34.83
N ARG A 312 12.74 12.79 34.77
CA ARG A 312 11.30 12.87 34.59
C ARG A 312 10.89 14.12 33.82
N LEU A 313 9.86 13.96 33.00
CA LEU A 313 9.06 15.06 32.47
C LEU A 313 8.13 15.57 33.58
N ASP A 314 7.93 16.89 33.68
CA ASP A 314 6.90 17.47 34.56
C ASP A 314 5.48 17.03 34.16
N LYS A 315 5.27 16.83 32.85
CA LYS A 315 4.00 16.41 32.25
C LYS A 315 4.23 15.28 31.26
N SER A 316 3.46 14.20 31.39
CA SER A 316 3.43 13.09 30.42
C SER A 316 2.36 13.28 29.34
N THR A 317 1.49 14.28 29.49
CA THR A 317 0.48 14.65 28.50
C THR A 317 0.35 16.16 28.45
N VAL A 318 0.35 16.70 27.23
CA VAL A 318 0.20 18.11 26.94
C VAL A 318 -1.00 18.28 26.02
N LYS A 319 -1.97 19.06 26.48
CA LYS A 319 -3.03 19.57 25.61
C LYS A 319 -2.54 20.91 25.04
N MET A 320 -2.35 20.99 23.75
CA MET A 320 -2.09 22.23 23.03
C MET A 320 -3.36 23.07 23.01
N GLU A 321 -3.19 24.39 22.94
CA GLU A 321 -4.32 25.26 22.66
C GLU A 321 -4.80 25.01 21.23
N ASN A 322 -6.11 25.15 21.01
CA ASN A 322 -6.69 24.98 19.70
C ASN A 322 -6.05 25.99 18.75
N ALA A 323 -5.51 25.49 17.65
CA ALA A 323 -4.77 26.30 16.69
C ALA A 323 -5.49 26.26 15.35
N PHE A 324 -5.56 27.40 14.69
CA PHE A 324 -6.03 27.44 13.31
C PHE A 324 -4.99 26.85 12.36
N ILE A 325 -5.41 26.23 11.25
CA ILE A 325 -4.53 25.53 10.30
C ILE A 325 -3.37 26.38 9.72
N SER A 326 -3.48 27.70 9.75
CA SER A 326 -2.42 28.63 9.28
C SER A 326 -1.54 29.17 10.41
N CYS A 327 -1.86 28.83 11.65
CA CYS A 327 -1.23 29.34 12.86
C CYS A 327 -0.50 28.22 13.61
N ALA A 328 0.39 28.62 14.53
CA ALA A 328 1.10 27.71 15.41
C ALA A 328 0.75 28.03 16.87
N SER A 329 0.44 27.02 17.67
CA SER A 329 0.43 27.16 19.13
C SER A 329 1.70 26.58 19.73
N GLN A 330 2.24 27.22 20.76
CA GLN A 330 3.46 26.78 21.44
C GLN A 330 3.19 26.52 22.91
N ARG A 331 3.75 25.44 23.45
CA ARG A 331 3.68 25.11 24.86
C ARG A 331 4.99 24.48 25.33
N THR A 332 5.40 24.78 26.55
CA THR A 332 6.65 24.24 27.12
C THR A 332 6.37 23.10 28.11
N VAL A 333 7.28 22.13 28.10
CA VAL A 333 7.39 21.01 29.04
C VAL A 333 8.80 21.03 29.60
N THR A 334 8.96 20.68 30.87
CA THR A 334 10.28 20.67 31.51
C THR A 334 10.76 19.23 31.71
N LEU A 335 11.94 18.92 31.18
CA LEU A 335 12.65 17.69 31.47
C LEU A 335 13.61 17.95 32.63
N SER A 336 13.38 17.28 33.77
CA SER A 336 14.17 17.49 34.99
C SER A 336 15.12 16.32 35.25
N ASN A 337 16.41 16.66 35.43
CA ASN A 337 17.45 15.74 35.85
C ASN A 337 17.68 15.89 37.36
N ARG A 338 17.25 14.91 38.16
CA ARG A 338 17.48 14.87 39.62
C ARG A 338 18.55 13.86 39.99
N SER A 339 19.53 13.67 39.11
CA SER A 339 20.68 12.81 39.33
C SER A 339 21.97 13.61 39.40
N ASP A 340 23.05 12.92 39.71
CA ASP A 340 24.42 13.40 39.84
C ASP A 340 25.23 13.29 38.53
N ILE A 341 24.64 12.77 37.45
CA ILE A 341 25.27 12.66 36.13
C ILE A 341 24.72 13.68 35.13
N ILE A 342 25.51 13.99 34.10
CA ILE A 342 25.02 14.72 32.91
C ILE A 342 24.15 13.75 32.11
N VAL A 343 22.91 14.17 31.83
CA VAL A 343 21.93 13.35 31.11
C VAL A 343 21.82 13.86 29.68
N GLN A 344 22.10 12.98 28.72
CA GLN A 344 21.85 13.24 27.31
C GLN A 344 20.43 12.76 26.98
N PHE A 345 19.68 13.58 26.25
CA PHE A 345 18.35 13.24 25.79
C PHE A 345 18.24 13.40 24.28
N LYS A 346 17.40 12.57 23.66
CA LYS A 346 16.97 12.69 22.26
C LYS A 346 15.49 12.35 22.14
N TRP A 347 14.77 13.08 21.31
CA TRP A 347 13.38 12.80 20.99
C TRP A 347 13.28 11.91 19.75
N THR A 348 12.37 10.94 19.79
CA THR A 348 12.17 9.96 18.70
C THR A 348 10.71 9.50 18.64
N ASN A 349 10.33 8.94 17.49
CA ASN A 349 9.01 8.36 17.25
C ASN A 349 8.84 6.96 17.85
N PHE A 350 9.94 6.27 18.19
CA PHE A 350 9.92 4.87 18.56
C PHE A 350 9.88 4.68 20.08
N ALA A 351 8.99 3.80 20.57
CA ALA A 351 8.82 3.57 22.00
C ALA A 351 10.01 2.83 22.62
N THR A 352 10.66 1.97 21.82
CA THR A 352 11.79 1.14 22.26
C THR A 352 12.93 1.16 21.24
N LEU A 353 14.14 0.83 21.71
CA LEU A 353 15.30 0.66 20.82
C LEU A 353 15.07 -0.47 19.80
N ARG A 354 14.34 -1.51 20.17
CA ARG A 354 14.01 -2.62 19.28
C ARG A 354 13.18 -2.18 18.07
N GLU A 355 12.17 -1.33 18.28
CA GLU A 355 11.36 -0.77 17.19
C GLU A 355 12.20 0.12 16.27
N GLU A 356 13.10 0.92 16.83
CA GLU A 356 14.05 1.75 16.07
C GLU A 356 14.97 0.89 15.20
N MET A 357 15.53 -0.20 15.75
CA MET A 357 16.34 -1.15 14.99
C MET A 357 15.55 -1.84 13.89
N GLN A 358 14.33 -2.31 14.17
CA GLN A 358 13.46 -2.93 13.17
C GLN A 358 13.12 -1.98 12.02
N HIS A 359 13.01 -0.67 12.30
CA HIS A 359 12.80 0.33 11.27
C HIS A 359 14.04 0.51 10.39
N LYS A 360 15.24 0.54 10.99
CA LYS A 360 16.51 0.54 10.24
C LYS A 360 16.67 -0.73 9.41
N ASP A 361 16.36 -1.90 9.96
CA ASP A 361 16.41 -3.18 9.26
C ASP A 361 15.51 -3.19 8.03
N ARG A 362 14.30 -2.61 8.13
CA ARG A 362 13.41 -2.45 6.97
C ARG A 362 14.04 -1.59 5.88
N PHE A 363 14.63 -0.44 6.24
CA PHE A 363 15.32 0.39 5.25
C PHE A 363 16.51 -0.31 4.60
N TYR A 364 17.26 -1.12 5.36
CA TYR A 364 18.33 -1.94 4.79
C TYR A 364 17.79 -2.96 3.79
N MET A 365 16.68 -3.64 4.11
CA MET A 365 16.04 -4.59 3.18
C MET A 365 15.51 -3.90 1.91
N ASP A 366 14.87 -2.74 2.05
CA ASP A 366 14.36 -1.97 0.90
C ASP A 366 15.50 -1.51 -0.01
N LEU A 367 16.63 -1.05 0.57
CA LEU A 367 17.82 -0.69 -0.19
C LEU A 367 18.51 -1.88 -0.85
N GLU A 368 18.57 -3.03 -0.18
CA GLU A 368 19.14 -4.25 -0.77
C GLU A 368 18.30 -4.72 -1.96
N SER A 369 16.97 -4.60 -1.86
CA SER A 369 16.07 -4.86 -2.99
C SER A 369 16.28 -3.87 -4.14
N GLU A 370 16.40 -2.56 -3.85
CA GLU A 370 16.70 -1.53 -4.87
C GLU A 370 18.06 -1.77 -5.53
N GLU A 371 19.08 -2.15 -4.74
CA GLU A 371 20.42 -2.47 -5.24
C GLU A 371 20.40 -3.68 -6.19
N ASN A 372 19.65 -4.72 -5.85
CA ASN A 372 19.56 -5.92 -6.70
C ASN A 372 18.84 -5.60 -8.02
N VAL A 373 17.74 -4.82 -7.98
CA VAL A 373 17.02 -4.40 -9.20
C VAL A 373 17.91 -3.53 -10.10
N GLU A 374 18.57 -2.50 -9.55
CA GLU A 374 19.48 -1.66 -10.34
C GLU A 374 20.69 -2.46 -10.86
N LYS A 375 21.19 -3.46 -10.11
CA LYS A 375 22.28 -4.34 -10.58
C LYS A 375 21.82 -5.21 -11.75
N ASP A 376 20.64 -5.80 -11.68
CA ASP A 376 20.09 -6.65 -12.75
C ASP A 376 19.88 -5.83 -14.03
N GLU A 377 19.30 -4.63 -13.93
CA GLU A 377 19.17 -3.68 -15.05
C GLU A 377 20.53 -3.30 -15.64
N PHE A 378 21.51 -3.01 -14.79
CA PHE A 378 22.87 -2.69 -15.21
C PHE A 378 23.59 -3.87 -15.89
N PHE A 379 23.33 -5.11 -15.44
CA PHE A 379 23.87 -6.31 -16.09
C PHE A 379 23.30 -6.51 -17.49
N GLU A 380 22.00 -6.28 -17.69
CA GLU A 380 21.36 -6.30 -19.02
C GLU A 380 21.92 -5.20 -19.94
N GLU A 381 22.19 -4.00 -19.41
CA GLU A 381 22.83 -2.92 -20.17
C GLU A 381 24.29 -3.26 -20.52
N CYS A 382 25.04 -3.90 -19.63
CA CYS A 382 26.40 -4.38 -19.88
C CYS A 382 26.47 -5.51 -20.93
N LEU A 383 25.42 -6.32 -21.07
CA LEU A 383 25.32 -7.28 -22.18
C LEU A 383 25.24 -6.56 -23.53
N SER A 384 24.70 -5.34 -23.54
CA SER A 384 24.57 -4.49 -24.73
C SER A 384 25.82 -3.64 -24.99
N ASP A 385 26.46 -3.09 -23.95
CA ASP A 385 27.71 -2.33 -24.03
C ASP A 385 28.75 -2.79 -22.98
N PRO A 386 29.79 -3.55 -23.37
CA PRO A 386 30.83 -4.03 -22.47
C PRO A 386 31.70 -2.94 -21.83
N THR A 387 31.69 -1.71 -22.35
CA THR A 387 32.50 -0.60 -21.82
C THR A 387 31.97 -0.04 -20.50
N LEU A 388 30.70 -0.33 -20.17
CA LEU A 388 30.04 0.15 -18.96
C LEU A 388 30.48 -0.62 -17.70
N ARG A 389 31.13 -1.77 -17.82
CA ARG A 389 31.48 -2.67 -16.70
C ARG A 389 32.20 -1.99 -15.53
N ASP A 390 33.01 -0.98 -15.81
CA ASP A 390 33.78 -0.21 -14.81
C ASP A 390 32.86 0.64 -13.90
N GLN A 391 31.64 0.95 -14.33
CA GLN A 391 30.64 1.71 -13.56
C GLN A 391 29.99 0.89 -12.42
N MET A 392 30.16 -0.45 -12.39
CA MET A 392 29.68 -1.30 -11.29
C MET A 392 30.24 -0.88 -9.92
N SER A 393 31.47 -0.38 -9.90
CA SER A 393 32.12 0.15 -8.70
C SER A 393 31.44 1.42 -8.16
N ILE A 394 30.89 2.24 -9.06
CA ILE A 394 30.15 3.47 -8.73
C ILE A 394 28.80 3.11 -8.11
N LEU A 395 28.09 2.14 -8.69
CA LEU A 395 26.81 1.65 -8.17
C LEU A 395 26.96 1.04 -6.76
N THR A 396 27.94 0.14 -6.58
CA THR A 396 28.24 -0.45 -5.27
C THR A 396 28.58 0.62 -4.23
N ARG A 397 29.34 1.66 -4.63
CA ARG A 397 29.68 2.78 -3.74
C ARG A 397 28.47 3.65 -3.42
N LYS A 398 27.55 3.89 -4.37
CA LYS A 398 26.29 4.61 -4.15
C LYS A 398 25.46 3.92 -3.06
N PHE A 399 25.25 2.61 -3.15
CA PHE A 399 24.48 1.87 -2.15
C PHE A 399 25.20 1.74 -0.81
N LYS A 400 26.54 1.53 -0.81
CA LYS A 400 27.33 1.57 0.42
C LYS A 400 27.22 2.91 1.16
N ASN A 401 27.25 4.03 0.42
CA ASN A 401 27.04 5.36 1.01
C ASN A 401 25.62 5.53 1.56
N LYS A 402 24.59 5.05 0.84
CA LYS A 402 23.19 5.07 1.34
C LYS A 402 23.04 4.24 2.63
N MET A 403 23.62 3.04 2.69
CA MET A 403 23.63 2.21 3.90
C MET A 403 24.31 2.91 5.07
N GLN A 404 25.47 3.53 4.82
CA GLN A 404 26.18 4.27 5.86
C GLN A 404 25.38 5.48 6.36
N ALA A 405 24.66 6.17 5.47
CA ALA A 405 23.76 7.25 5.87
C ALA A 405 22.62 6.76 6.79
N ILE A 406 22.02 5.59 6.55
CA ILE A 406 21.01 5.00 7.44
C ILE A 406 21.61 4.55 8.79
N ALA A 407 22.84 4.02 8.76
CA ALA A 407 23.56 3.65 9.97
C ALA A 407 23.77 4.89 10.86
N ASP A 408 24.22 5.99 10.27
CA ASP A 408 24.53 7.25 10.94
C ASP A 408 23.28 8.08 11.30
N ASP A 409 22.12 7.79 10.71
CA ASP A 409 20.86 8.46 11.03
C ASP A 409 20.46 8.19 12.49
N LYS A 410 20.33 9.26 13.27
CA LYS A 410 19.92 9.22 14.68
C LYS A 410 18.42 8.95 14.87
N LEU A 411 17.62 8.98 13.78
CA LEU A 411 16.17 8.83 13.77
C LEU A 411 15.49 9.76 14.77
N LEU A 412 15.95 11.02 14.75
CA LEU A 412 15.41 12.10 15.56
C LEU A 412 13.97 12.37 15.18
N TYR A 413 13.19 12.85 16.14
CA TYR A 413 11.81 13.24 15.90
C TYR A 413 11.74 14.38 14.87
N GLY A 414 10.99 14.14 13.80
CA GLY A 414 10.62 15.13 12.80
C GLY A 414 9.20 14.86 12.32
N ASP A 415 8.31 15.83 12.56
CA ASP A 415 6.93 15.84 12.08
C ASP A 415 6.60 17.28 11.67
N SER A 416 5.81 17.46 10.62
CA SER A 416 5.39 18.78 10.15
C SER A 416 4.32 19.40 11.05
N ILE A 417 3.51 18.56 11.72
CA ILE A 417 2.36 19.00 12.51
C ILE A 417 2.77 19.35 13.94
N VAL A 418 3.65 18.56 14.55
CA VAL A 418 4.17 18.80 15.90
C VAL A 418 5.68 18.87 15.80
N THR A 419 6.28 19.99 16.15
CA THR A 419 7.73 20.13 16.24
C THR A 419 8.17 20.31 17.68
N ILE A 420 9.36 19.80 18.00
CA ILE A 420 9.95 19.87 19.33
C ILE A 420 11.27 20.63 19.20
N ASP A 421 11.53 21.55 20.12
CA ASP A 421 12.79 22.27 20.21
C ASP A 421 13.22 22.43 21.68
N PRO A 422 14.43 21.97 22.08
CA PRO A 422 15.40 21.21 21.29
C PRO A 422 15.04 19.72 21.12
N VAL A 423 15.44 19.12 19.98
CA VAL A 423 15.21 17.68 19.67
C VAL A 423 16.23 16.77 20.36
N GLU A 424 17.45 17.25 20.59
CA GLU A 424 18.48 16.57 21.38
C GLU A 424 19.25 17.60 22.22
N GLY A 425 19.84 17.15 23.32
CA GLY A 425 20.63 18.02 24.19
C GLY A 425 21.16 17.34 25.44
N GLU A 426 21.79 18.13 26.30
CA GLU A 426 22.37 17.66 27.56
C GLU A 426 21.81 18.44 28.75
N ILE A 427 21.60 17.74 29.86
CA ILE A 427 21.06 18.31 31.10
C ILE A 427 22.04 18.02 32.22
N TRP A 428 22.59 19.08 32.79
CA TRP A 428 23.52 19.01 33.91
C TRP A 428 22.87 18.38 35.15
N PRO A 429 23.67 17.80 36.07
CA PRO A 429 23.19 17.28 37.34
C PRO A 429 22.30 18.27 38.08
N ASN A 430 21.21 17.79 38.66
CA ASN A 430 20.25 18.61 39.43
C ASN A 430 19.68 19.84 38.69
N SER A 431 19.66 19.81 37.36
CA SER A 431 19.13 20.90 36.52
C SER A 431 17.92 20.46 35.69
N GLN A 432 17.32 21.40 34.95
CA GLN A 432 16.17 21.16 34.10
C GLN A 432 16.35 21.83 32.73
N ALA A 433 15.79 21.21 31.70
CA ALA A 433 15.72 21.77 30.36
C ALA A 433 14.26 22.06 29.99
N GLU A 434 14.03 23.21 29.36
CA GLU A 434 12.73 23.56 28.80
C GLU A 434 12.66 23.06 27.36
N ILE A 435 11.61 22.30 27.07
CA ILE A 435 11.32 21.72 25.77
C ILE A 435 10.09 22.43 25.22
N SER A 436 10.27 23.18 24.15
CA SER A 436 9.20 23.85 23.41
C SER A 436 8.55 22.87 22.45
N ILE A 437 7.24 22.72 22.58
CA ILE A 437 6.39 21.97 21.67
C ILE A 437 5.64 23.00 20.84
N ILE A 438 5.73 22.89 19.53
CA ILE A 438 5.04 23.77 18.59
C ILE A 438 4.06 22.90 17.79
N PHE A 439 2.79 23.28 17.79
CA PHE A 439 1.72 22.57 17.09
C PHE A 439 1.20 23.43 15.94
N LYS A 440 1.30 22.89 14.73
CA LYS A 440 0.92 23.49 13.44
C LYS A 440 -0.04 22.52 12.72
N PRO A 441 -1.33 22.53 13.06
CA PRO A 441 -2.31 21.69 12.37
C PRO A 441 -2.39 22.05 10.89
N GLN A 442 -2.63 21.05 10.03
CA GLN A 442 -2.81 21.27 8.58
C GLN A 442 -4.28 21.13 8.15
N GLU A 443 -5.06 20.39 8.93
CA GLU A 443 -6.47 20.12 8.68
C GLU A 443 -7.29 20.37 9.95
N ALA A 444 -8.58 20.64 9.78
CA ALA A 444 -9.52 20.83 10.85
C ALA A 444 -9.92 19.50 11.52
N CYS A 445 -9.02 18.92 12.32
CA CYS A 445 -9.28 17.66 13.00
C CYS A 445 -8.59 17.58 14.38
N ASN A 446 -8.92 16.52 15.12
CA ASN A 446 -8.31 16.26 16.42
C ASN A 446 -7.00 15.49 16.24
N TYR A 447 -5.88 16.11 16.63
CA TYR A 447 -4.56 15.49 16.57
C TYR A 447 -4.20 14.88 17.92
N ALA A 448 -3.75 13.63 17.87
CA ALA A 448 -3.18 12.93 19.02
C ALA A 448 -1.89 12.21 18.59
N ARG A 449 -0.76 12.67 19.11
CA ARG A 449 0.57 12.09 18.84
C ARG A 449 1.23 11.67 20.14
N THR A 450 2.02 10.60 20.10
CA THR A 450 2.88 10.20 21.22
C THR A 450 4.30 10.18 20.72
N ILE A 451 5.15 10.92 21.38
CA ILE A 451 6.59 11.03 21.11
C ILE A 451 7.34 10.50 22.33
N TYR A 452 8.56 10.02 22.13
CA TYR A 452 9.34 9.36 23.17
C TYR A 452 10.67 10.07 23.36
N CYS A 453 11.00 10.40 24.60
CA CYS A 453 12.29 10.94 24.98
C CYS A 453 13.19 9.80 25.46
N ASP A 454 14.23 9.50 24.70
CA ASP A 454 15.28 8.58 25.09
C ASP A 454 16.32 9.34 25.91
N VAL A 455 16.53 8.93 27.16
CA VAL A 455 17.41 9.61 28.11
C VAL A 455 18.45 8.64 28.66
N THR A 456 19.70 9.10 28.78
CA THR A 456 20.72 8.36 29.52
C THR A 456 20.35 8.32 31.00
N GLY A 457 20.53 7.18 31.65
CA GLY A 457 20.12 6.94 33.03
C GLY A 457 18.74 6.31 33.16
N ARG A 458 18.04 5.99 32.07
CA ARG A 458 16.74 5.30 32.11
C ARG A 458 16.62 4.26 31.01
N GLU A 459 16.22 3.04 31.36
CA GLU A 459 15.94 1.97 30.40
C GLU A 459 14.73 2.33 29.51
N SER A 460 13.60 2.64 30.16
CA SER A 460 12.36 3.03 29.48
C SER A 460 12.41 4.46 28.96
N ARG A 461 12.04 4.65 27.69
CA ARG A 461 11.86 5.99 27.11
C ARG A 461 10.67 6.69 27.78
N LEU A 462 10.77 8.01 27.96
CA LEU A 462 9.70 8.80 28.57
C LEU A 462 8.66 9.19 27.51
N PRO A 463 7.42 8.70 27.57
CA PRO A 463 6.38 9.06 26.62
C PRO A 463 5.82 10.44 26.93
N LEU A 464 5.65 11.26 25.90
CA LEU A 464 4.93 12.52 25.94
C LEU A 464 3.78 12.48 24.93
N ARG A 465 2.56 12.50 25.45
CA ARG A 465 1.33 12.53 24.65
C ARG A 465 0.93 13.97 24.36
N ILE A 466 0.86 14.33 23.10
CA ILE A 466 0.47 15.66 22.65
C ILE A 466 -0.91 15.56 22.00
N ARG A 467 -1.83 16.39 22.46
CA ARG A 467 -3.20 16.49 21.93
C ARG A 467 -3.47 17.93 21.54
N GLY A 468 -4.03 18.17 20.36
CA GLY A 468 -4.40 19.51 19.91
C GLY A 468 -5.52 19.43 18.89
N ASP A 469 -6.39 20.41 18.90
CA ASP A 469 -7.51 20.49 17.96
C ASP A 469 -7.15 21.52 16.88
N GLY A 470 -7.13 21.09 15.62
CA GLY A 470 -6.99 21.96 14.46
C GLY A 470 -8.34 22.59 14.14
N ILE A 471 -8.39 23.92 14.08
CA ILE A 471 -9.59 24.66 13.69
C ILE A 471 -9.42 25.11 12.24
N GLY A 472 -10.34 24.67 11.37
CA GLY A 472 -10.37 25.09 9.97
C GLY A 472 -11.09 26.42 9.75
N PRO A 473 -11.05 26.93 8.51
CA PRO A 473 -11.87 28.06 8.11
C PRO A 473 -13.35 27.70 8.21
N GLN A 474 -14.18 28.67 8.61
CA GLN A 474 -15.64 28.49 8.70
C GLN A 474 -16.30 29.35 7.63
N VAL A 475 -16.62 28.73 6.50
CA VAL A 475 -17.29 29.40 5.38
C VAL A 475 -18.65 28.78 5.13
N HIS A 476 -19.59 29.64 4.73
CA HIS A 476 -20.91 29.21 4.29
C HIS A 476 -21.44 30.14 3.20
N PHE A 477 -22.34 29.63 2.37
CA PHE A 477 -23.07 30.47 1.43
C PHE A 477 -24.16 31.27 2.14
N SER A 478 -24.56 32.40 1.55
CA SER A 478 -25.73 33.16 1.98
C SER A 478 -27.04 32.38 1.80
N LEU A 479 -27.02 31.36 0.95
CA LEU A 479 -28.12 30.46 0.63
C LEU A 479 -27.57 29.08 0.26
N ASP A 480 -28.14 28.03 0.84
CA ASP A 480 -27.74 26.64 0.56
C ASP A 480 -28.35 26.12 -0.74
N THR A 481 -29.49 26.70 -1.15
CA THR A 481 -30.21 26.32 -2.36
C THR A 481 -30.62 27.55 -3.15
N LEU A 482 -30.22 27.60 -4.41
CA LEU A 482 -30.60 28.61 -5.39
C LEU A 482 -31.68 28.03 -6.32
N ASP A 483 -32.90 28.55 -6.23
CA ASP A 483 -33.97 28.21 -7.17
C ASP A 483 -33.97 29.20 -8.34
N ILE A 484 -33.68 28.70 -9.54
CA ILE A 484 -33.67 29.48 -10.79
C ILE A 484 -35.05 29.50 -11.48
N GLY A 485 -36.03 28.75 -10.97
CA GLY A 485 -37.37 28.65 -11.53
C GLY A 485 -37.40 28.00 -12.92
N SER A 486 -38.40 28.38 -13.73
CA SER A 486 -38.51 27.94 -15.13
C SER A 486 -37.84 28.95 -16.06
N VAL A 487 -36.75 28.51 -16.69
CA VAL A 487 -35.96 29.30 -17.63
C VAL A 487 -36.10 28.74 -19.04
N PHE A 488 -36.01 29.60 -20.06
CA PHE A 488 -36.18 29.16 -21.43
C PHE A 488 -34.89 28.51 -21.97
N ILE A 489 -35.04 27.55 -22.89
CA ILE A 489 -33.91 26.96 -23.61
C ILE A 489 -33.06 28.04 -24.29
N ASN A 490 -31.73 27.93 -24.19
CA ASN A 490 -30.76 28.87 -24.76
C ASN A 490 -30.88 30.34 -24.29
N SER A 491 -31.64 30.65 -23.24
CA SER A 491 -31.60 31.98 -22.62
C SER A 491 -30.46 32.08 -21.60
N GLN A 492 -29.74 33.20 -21.64
CA GLN A 492 -28.64 33.45 -20.71
C GLN A 492 -29.19 34.05 -19.42
N HIS A 493 -28.93 33.38 -18.30
CA HIS A 493 -29.27 33.84 -16.96
C HIS A 493 -28.02 34.07 -16.12
N SER A 494 -28.09 35.04 -15.22
CA SER A 494 -27.00 35.36 -14.28
C SER A 494 -27.57 35.52 -12.88
N TYR A 495 -26.97 34.82 -11.93
CA TYR A 495 -27.32 34.80 -10.52
C TYR A 495 -26.09 35.18 -9.69
N GLU A 496 -26.30 35.59 -8.45
CA GLU A 496 -25.22 35.94 -7.53
C GLU A 496 -25.47 35.29 -6.17
N VAL A 497 -24.44 34.66 -5.62
CA VAL A 497 -24.44 34.08 -4.27
C VAL A 497 -23.26 34.65 -3.50
N ILE A 498 -23.43 34.91 -2.21
CA ILE A 498 -22.36 35.45 -1.36
C ILE A 498 -21.77 34.31 -0.53
N LEU A 499 -20.46 34.12 -0.61
CA LEU A 499 -19.68 33.27 0.26
C LEU A 499 -19.17 34.10 1.45
N CYS A 500 -19.53 33.71 2.66
CA CYS A 500 -19.20 34.43 3.89
C CYS A 500 -18.15 33.64 4.66
N ASN A 501 -17.07 34.29 5.12
CA ASN A 501 -16.13 33.69 6.06
C ASN A 501 -16.43 34.20 7.48
N MET A 502 -17.01 33.33 8.30
CA MET A 502 -17.30 33.57 9.71
C MET A 502 -16.20 33.05 10.64
N GLY A 503 -15.14 32.47 10.08
CA GLY A 503 -13.96 32.03 10.83
C GLY A 503 -12.94 33.13 11.04
N ASP A 504 -11.93 32.83 11.86
CA ASP A 504 -10.86 33.76 12.23
C ASP A 504 -9.60 33.64 11.33
N ILE A 505 -9.64 32.79 10.30
CA ILE A 505 -8.55 32.62 9.32
C ILE A 505 -9.02 32.72 7.89
N ASP A 506 -8.11 33.07 6.99
CA ASP A 506 -8.35 33.12 5.54
C ASP A 506 -8.90 31.78 5.04
N ALA A 507 -9.97 31.84 4.25
CA ALA A 507 -10.58 30.67 3.64
C ALA A 507 -10.29 30.67 2.14
N VAL A 508 -9.41 29.77 1.70
CA VAL A 508 -9.11 29.55 0.28
C VAL A 508 -10.12 28.55 -0.26
N PHE A 509 -10.94 28.95 -1.23
CA PHE A 509 -11.96 28.09 -1.82
C PHE A 509 -11.65 27.82 -3.30
N LYS A 510 -12.09 26.65 -3.77
CA LYS A 510 -11.99 26.23 -5.17
C LYS A 510 -13.20 25.36 -5.55
N LEU A 511 -13.87 25.74 -6.62
CA LEU A 511 -14.93 24.94 -7.23
C LEU A 511 -14.35 23.64 -7.79
N LEU A 512 -15.00 22.53 -7.46
CA LEU A 512 -14.71 21.22 -8.04
C LEU A 512 -15.50 21.02 -9.34
N PRO A 513 -14.93 20.30 -10.33
CA PRO A 513 -15.65 19.98 -11.55
C PRO A 513 -16.88 19.11 -11.26
N SER A 514 -17.97 19.33 -11.99
CA SER A 514 -19.19 18.52 -11.92
C SER A 514 -19.32 17.64 -13.17
N ASP A 515 -19.57 16.35 -12.96
CA ASP A 515 -19.70 15.33 -14.02
C ASP A 515 -21.16 15.14 -14.49
N THR A 516 -22.07 15.99 -14.05
CA THR A 516 -23.51 15.89 -14.36
C THR A 516 -23.85 16.44 -15.75
N GLN A 517 -25.07 16.15 -16.23
CA GLN A 517 -25.52 16.58 -17.55
C GLN A 517 -25.66 18.11 -17.66
N PHE A 518 -26.14 18.79 -16.61
CA PHE A 518 -26.26 20.24 -16.60
C PHE A 518 -25.04 20.96 -16.03
N GLY A 519 -24.14 20.28 -15.29
CA GLY A 519 -22.94 20.84 -14.68
C GLY A 519 -22.12 21.75 -15.63
N PRO A 520 -21.75 21.30 -16.84
CA PRO A 520 -20.99 22.10 -17.80
C PRO A 520 -21.71 23.35 -18.34
N GLN A 521 -23.03 23.46 -18.15
CA GLN A 521 -23.83 24.61 -18.57
C GLN A 521 -23.78 25.76 -17.56
N PHE A 522 -23.19 25.53 -16.38
CA PHE A 522 -22.95 26.55 -15.36
C PHE A 522 -21.50 27.04 -15.40
N SER A 523 -21.32 28.34 -15.18
CA SER A 523 -20.01 28.94 -14.99
C SER A 523 -20.00 29.85 -13.76
N PHE A 524 -18.96 29.73 -12.95
CA PHE A 524 -18.82 30.43 -11.67
C PHE A 524 -17.64 31.39 -11.73
N LEU A 525 -17.88 32.65 -11.39
CA LEU A 525 -16.89 33.72 -11.41
C LEU A 525 -16.88 34.48 -10.07
N PRO A 526 -15.80 34.41 -9.28
CA PRO A 526 -14.60 33.58 -9.47
C PRO A 526 -14.83 32.10 -9.10
N ALA A 527 -14.20 31.17 -9.81
CA ALA A 527 -14.24 29.73 -9.50
C ALA A 527 -13.28 29.34 -8.35
N GLN A 528 -12.32 30.19 -8.01
CA GLN A 528 -11.41 30.02 -6.89
C GLN A 528 -11.02 31.39 -6.33
N GLY A 529 -10.74 31.48 -5.04
CA GLY A 529 -10.39 32.75 -4.40
C GLY A 529 -10.06 32.58 -2.91
N ILE A 530 -9.81 33.71 -2.25
CA ILE A 530 -9.52 33.77 -0.82
C ILE A 530 -10.52 34.72 -0.17
N VAL A 531 -11.17 34.27 0.91
CA VAL A 531 -12.06 35.09 1.72
C VAL A 531 -11.40 35.32 3.08
N ILE A 532 -11.02 36.56 3.37
CA ILE A 532 -10.42 36.95 4.65
C ILE A 532 -11.42 36.80 5.82
N PRO A 533 -10.97 36.70 7.08
CA PRO A 533 -11.84 36.64 8.26
C PRO A 533 -12.88 37.75 8.32
N GLY A 534 -14.15 37.40 8.53
CA GLY A 534 -15.27 38.33 8.51
C GLY A 534 -15.58 38.93 7.13
N GLY A 535 -14.89 38.48 6.08
CA GLY A 535 -15.05 38.93 4.71
C GLY A 535 -16.19 38.23 3.97
N TYR A 536 -16.54 38.82 2.83
CA TYR A 536 -17.59 38.33 1.93
C TYR A 536 -17.07 38.30 0.49
N GLN A 537 -17.39 37.25 -0.25
CA GLN A 537 -17.05 37.10 -1.66
C GLN A 537 -18.31 36.81 -2.47
N ALA A 538 -18.66 37.70 -3.40
CA ALA A 538 -19.72 37.44 -4.37
C ALA A 538 -19.23 36.47 -5.45
N ILE A 539 -20.01 35.43 -5.73
CA ILE A 539 -19.80 34.46 -6.81
C ILE A 539 -20.94 34.64 -7.81
N GLN A 540 -20.59 35.09 -9.02
CA GLN A 540 -21.51 35.20 -10.14
C GLN A 540 -21.65 33.85 -10.82
N ILE A 541 -22.89 33.43 -11.03
CA ILE A 541 -23.26 32.15 -11.64
C ILE A 541 -23.96 32.46 -12.95
N HIS A 542 -23.35 32.09 -14.08
CA HIS A 542 -24.00 32.19 -15.38
C HIS A 542 -24.49 30.82 -15.82
N PHE A 543 -25.73 30.78 -16.30
CA PHE A 543 -26.38 29.57 -16.77
C PHE A 543 -26.98 29.79 -18.17
N CYS A 544 -26.71 28.87 -19.09
CA CYS A 544 -27.34 28.80 -20.40
C CYS A 544 -27.31 27.33 -20.85
N SER A 545 -28.47 26.73 -21.09
CA SER A 545 -28.57 25.31 -21.44
C SER A 545 -29.36 25.10 -22.73
N PRO A 546 -28.84 24.27 -23.66
CA PRO A 546 -29.58 23.78 -24.83
C PRO A 546 -30.42 22.52 -24.50
N ILE A 547 -30.38 22.04 -23.27
CA ILE A 547 -31.03 20.80 -22.83
C ILE A 547 -32.29 21.14 -22.03
N LEU A 548 -33.41 20.52 -22.39
CA LEU A 548 -34.68 20.63 -21.67
C LEU A 548 -34.75 19.68 -20.47
N GLY A 549 -35.48 20.05 -19.43
CA GLY A 549 -35.76 19.20 -18.27
C GLY A 549 -35.53 19.88 -16.93
N ASP A 550 -35.74 19.12 -15.86
CA ASP A 550 -35.52 19.59 -14.49
C ASP A 550 -34.03 19.66 -14.17
N VAL A 551 -33.61 20.78 -13.61
CA VAL A 551 -32.25 21.03 -13.14
C VAL A 551 -32.23 20.80 -11.64
N ASN A 552 -31.45 19.83 -11.19
CA ASN A 552 -31.20 19.56 -9.77
C ASN A 552 -29.73 19.21 -9.60
N GLU A 553 -28.91 20.24 -9.46
CA GLU A 553 -27.45 20.15 -9.49
C GLU A 553 -26.87 20.55 -8.15
N VAL A 554 -25.83 19.83 -7.70
CA VAL A 554 -25.09 20.17 -6.48
C VAL A 554 -23.65 20.45 -6.87
N PHE A 555 -23.19 21.66 -6.59
CA PHE A 555 -21.82 22.08 -6.84
C PHE A 555 -21.02 22.05 -5.54
N GLU A 556 -19.90 21.33 -5.55
CA GLU A 556 -19.02 21.21 -4.41
C GLU A 556 -17.84 22.19 -4.51
N PHE A 557 -17.56 22.90 -3.41
CA PHE A 557 -16.44 23.79 -3.24
C PHE A 557 -15.49 23.20 -2.20
N ALA A 558 -14.26 22.93 -2.61
CA ALA A 558 -13.20 22.55 -1.69
C ALA A 558 -12.67 23.80 -0.98
N VAL A 559 -12.52 23.71 0.33
CA VAL A 559 -11.95 24.77 1.17
C VAL A 559 -10.67 24.22 1.80
N GLU A 560 -9.55 24.91 1.60
CA GLU A 560 -8.25 24.43 2.06
C GLU A 560 -8.24 24.23 3.58
N GLY A 561 -7.84 23.02 4.00
CA GLY A 561 -7.79 22.58 5.40
C GLY A 561 -9.13 22.29 6.07
N SER A 562 -10.25 22.35 5.34
CA SER A 562 -11.52 21.74 5.75
C SER A 562 -11.68 20.35 5.12
N PRO A 563 -11.93 19.29 5.91
CA PRO A 563 -12.25 17.97 5.36
C PRO A 563 -13.65 17.93 4.74
N GLU A 564 -14.57 18.78 5.20
CA GLU A 564 -15.91 18.90 4.67
C GLU A 564 -15.93 19.87 3.50
N LYS A 565 -16.54 19.43 2.39
CA LYS A 565 -16.75 20.26 1.20
C LYS A 565 -18.00 21.12 1.40
N LEU A 566 -17.96 22.34 0.89
CA LEU A 566 -19.09 23.24 0.92
C LEU A 566 -19.98 22.98 -0.31
N GLU A 567 -21.27 22.79 -0.12
CA GLU A 567 -22.22 22.46 -1.20
C GLU A 567 -23.13 23.65 -1.53
N LEU A 568 -23.35 23.90 -2.81
CA LEU A 568 -24.39 24.80 -3.31
C LEU A 568 -25.34 24.02 -4.22
N LYS A 569 -26.61 23.94 -3.82
CA LYS A 569 -27.64 23.27 -4.62
C LYS A 569 -28.34 24.26 -5.54
N ILE A 570 -28.50 23.92 -6.82
CA ILE A 570 -29.23 24.72 -7.79
C ILE A 570 -30.42 23.90 -8.31
N LEU A 571 -31.62 24.46 -8.16
CA LEU A 571 -32.89 23.86 -8.56
C LEU A 571 -33.55 24.70 -9.65
N GLY A 572 -34.20 24.07 -10.62
CA GLY A 572 -35.01 24.77 -11.62
C GLY A 572 -35.50 23.84 -12.73
N SER A 573 -35.97 24.43 -13.82
CA SER A 573 -36.40 23.69 -15.02
C SER A 573 -36.06 24.48 -16.28
N VAL A 574 -35.52 23.82 -17.29
CA VAL A 574 -35.33 24.37 -18.63
C VAL A 574 -36.53 23.98 -19.49
N ILE A 575 -37.32 24.96 -19.88
CA ILE A 575 -38.54 24.78 -20.67
C ILE A 575 -38.36 25.29 -22.10
N GLY A 576 -39.10 24.68 -23.03
CA GLY A 576 -39.18 25.15 -24.40
C GLY A 576 -39.97 26.46 -24.52
N PRO A 577 -40.04 27.05 -25.73
CA PRO A 577 -40.92 28.17 -25.99
C PRO A 577 -42.39 27.72 -25.82
N THR A 578 -43.18 28.56 -25.16
CA THR A 578 -44.63 28.41 -25.01
C THR A 578 -45.37 29.08 -26.17
N PHE A 579 -46.37 28.41 -26.72
CA PHE A 579 -47.14 28.90 -27.88
C PHE A 579 -48.51 28.21 -27.99
N HIS A 580 -49.42 28.81 -28.75
CA HIS A 580 -50.75 28.25 -29.01
C HIS A 580 -51.31 28.72 -30.36
N PHE A 581 -52.36 28.05 -30.84
CA PHE A 581 -53.20 28.56 -31.93
C PHE A 581 -54.30 29.47 -31.39
N ASN A 582 -54.62 30.54 -32.11
CA ASN A 582 -55.74 31.43 -31.76
C ASN A 582 -57.12 30.75 -31.83
N ILE A 583 -57.23 29.63 -32.54
CA ILE A 583 -58.45 28.84 -32.70
C ILE A 583 -58.27 27.40 -32.21
N PRO A 584 -59.34 26.75 -31.72
CA PRO A 584 -59.26 25.38 -31.19
C PRO A 584 -59.34 24.28 -32.27
N LYS A 585 -59.78 24.61 -33.50
CA LYS A 585 -59.86 23.68 -34.64
C LYS A 585 -60.07 24.40 -35.97
N LEU A 586 -59.51 23.85 -37.03
CA LEU A 586 -59.66 24.32 -38.40
C LEU A 586 -60.84 23.61 -39.09
N LYS A 587 -61.97 24.31 -39.25
CA LYS A 587 -63.19 23.75 -39.86
C LYS A 587 -63.31 24.15 -41.32
N PHE A 588 -63.10 23.20 -42.23
CA PHE A 588 -63.42 23.40 -43.65
C PHE A 588 -64.91 23.22 -43.93
N GLY A 589 -65.57 22.32 -43.19
CA GLY A 589 -66.99 22.02 -43.38
C GLY A 589 -67.21 20.98 -44.48
N VAL A 590 -68.35 21.05 -45.18
CA VAL A 590 -68.62 20.18 -46.33
C VAL A 590 -67.95 20.81 -47.57
N VAL A 591 -67.07 20.07 -48.23
CA VAL A 591 -66.31 20.54 -49.39
C VAL A 591 -66.55 19.63 -50.60
N SER A 592 -66.41 20.19 -51.80
CA SER A 592 -66.51 19.43 -53.05
C SER A 592 -65.19 18.78 -53.45
N TYR A 593 -65.28 17.58 -54.01
CA TYR A 593 -64.14 16.81 -54.51
C TYR A 593 -63.30 17.60 -55.53
N GLY A 594 -61.99 17.68 -55.33
CA GLY A 594 -61.05 18.30 -56.25
C GLY A 594 -61.12 19.83 -56.37
N PHE A 595 -61.72 20.53 -55.40
CA PHE A 595 -61.72 22.00 -55.30
C PHE A 595 -60.85 22.48 -54.14
N VAL A 596 -60.12 23.58 -54.36
CA VAL A 596 -59.30 24.22 -53.32
C VAL A 596 -60.22 24.91 -52.32
N ASN A 597 -60.04 24.60 -51.05
CA ASN A 597 -60.68 25.29 -49.93
C ASN A 597 -59.59 25.86 -49.03
N THR A 598 -59.66 27.14 -48.72
CA THR A 598 -58.65 27.83 -47.90
C THR A 598 -59.20 28.12 -46.51
N ARG A 599 -58.40 27.85 -45.48
CA ARG A 599 -58.63 28.35 -44.11
C ARG A 599 -57.35 28.92 -43.53
N GLU A 600 -57.51 29.87 -42.62
CA GLU A 600 -56.40 30.55 -41.95
C GLU A 600 -56.48 30.33 -40.45
N CYS A 601 -55.32 30.25 -39.79
CA CYS A 601 -55.18 30.21 -38.34
C CYS A 601 -53.91 30.95 -37.95
N THR A 602 -53.85 31.49 -36.73
CA THR A 602 -52.70 32.25 -36.26
C THR A 602 -51.97 31.45 -35.18
N LEU A 603 -50.67 31.28 -35.36
CA LEU A 603 -49.77 30.69 -34.36
C LEU A 603 -49.16 31.82 -33.53
N VAL A 604 -49.40 31.80 -32.21
CA VAL A 604 -49.00 32.85 -31.28
C VAL A 604 -47.90 32.33 -30.36
N ASN A 605 -46.70 32.93 -30.44
CA ASN A 605 -45.60 32.67 -29.52
C ASN A 605 -45.83 33.47 -28.23
N THR A 606 -46.05 32.79 -27.12
CA THR A 606 -46.24 33.42 -25.81
C THR A 606 -44.98 33.42 -24.95
N SER A 607 -43.85 32.96 -25.49
CA SER A 607 -42.56 32.94 -24.79
C SER A 607 -41.77 34.24 -24.98
N LEU A 608 -40.73 34.40 -24.16
CA LEU A 608 -39.77 35.52 -24.26
C LEU A 608 -38.59 35.21 -25.19
N ILE A 609 -38.59 34.04 -25.82
CA ILE A 609 -37.56 33.61 -26.78
C ILE A 609 -38.16 33.47 -28.18
N PRO A 610 -37.35 33.60 -29.24
CA PRO A 610 -37.81 33.30 -30.59
C PRO A 610 -38.13 31.81 -30.71
N MET A 611 -39.18 31.50 -31.48
CA MET A 611 -39.66 30.13 -31.70
C MET A 611 -39.53 29.77 -33.17
N THR A 612 -38.61 28.87 -33.51
CA THR A 612 -38.48 28.30 -34.85
C THR A 612 -39.36 27.07 -34.98
N PHE A 613 -40.26 27.07 -35.96
CA PHE A 613 -41.29 26.05 -36.11
C PHE A 613 -41.33 25.47 -37.52
N LYS A 614 -41.89 24.27 -37.62
CA LYS A 614 -42.31 23.61 -38.86
C LYS A 614 -43.72 23.06 -38.66
N VAL A 615 -44.61 23.35 -39.60
CA VAL A 615 -46.00 22.88 -39.56
C VAL A 615 -46.25 21.89 -40.68
N ARG A 616 -46.90 20.78 -40.34
CA ARG A 616 -47.25 19.70 -41.29
C ARG A 616 -48.56 19.03 -40.91
N VAL A 617 -49.16 18.30 -41.85
CA VAL A 617 -50.24 17.35 -41.57
C VAL A 617 -49.63 15.94 -41.62
N PRO A 618 -49.63 15.17 -40.53
CA PRO A 618 -49.11 13.80 -40.54
C PRO A 618 -49.88 12.94 -41.55
N ALA A 619 -49.16 12.10 -42.30
CA ALA A 619 -49.72 11.20 -43.32
C ALA A 619 -50.41 11.88 -44.54
N ASP A 620 -50.22 13.18 -44.76
CA ASP A 620 -50.48 13.80 -46.06
C ASP A 620 -49.37 13.40 -47.04
N GLY A 621 -49.73 12.82 -48.18
CA GLY A 621 -48.77 12.06 -48.99
C GLY A 621 -47.62 12.88 -49.59
N TRP A 622 -46.52 12.20 -49.92
CA TRP A 622 -45.29 12.84 -50.43
C TRP A 622 -45.39 13.08 -51.94
N ILE A 623 -45.23 14.34 -52.39
CA ILE A 623 -44.95 14.67 -53.79
C ILE A 623 -43.53 15.26 -53.85
N ASN A 624 -42.64 14.65 -54.64
CA ASN A 624 -41.32 15.20 -54.95
C ASN A 624 -41.50 16.47 -55.80
N GLU A 625 -40.93 17.60 -55.36
CA GLU A 625 -41.08 18.93 -55.97
C GLU A 625 -40.42 19.10 -57.36
N GLU A 626 -39.99 18.04 -58.04
CA GLU A 626 -39.22 18.16 -59.30
C GLU A 626 -40.02 18.06 -60.60
N THR A 627 -41.33 17.78 -60.56
CA THR A 627 -42.14 17.64 -61.79
C THR A 627 -43.19 18.75 -61.92
N ARG A 628 -42.74 20.02 -61.92
CA ARG A 628 -43.54 21.15 -62.44
C ARG A 628 -43.01 21.59 -63.80
N SER A 629 -43.12 20.73 -64.81
CA SER A 629 -42.98 21.17 -66.21
C SER A 629 -43.60 20.21 -67.24
N ARG A 630 -44.52 20.79 -68.00
CA ARG A 630 -44.92 20.49 -69.40
C ARG A 630 -45.81 19.26 -69.67
N ASP A 631 -46.84 19.54 -70.47
CA ASP A 631 -47.58 18.65 -71.38
C ASP A 631 -46.86 17.33 -71.71
N SER A 632 -47.56 16.21 -71.54
CA SER A 632 -47.48 14.97 -72.35
C SER A 632 -48.43 13.94 -71.70
N LEU A 633 -49.59 13.67 -72.30
CA LEU A 633 -49.83 12.48 -73.13
C LEU A 633 -49.37 11.18 -72.46
N ILE A 634 -50.37 10.43 -71.98
CA ILE A 634 -50.27 9.06 -71.50
C ILE A 634 -49.96 8.19 -72.71
N ASP A 635 -48.72 7.70 -72.80
CA ASP A 635 -48.36 6.56 -73.63
C ASP A 635 -48.36 5.33 -72.72
N SER A 636 -49.46 4.60 -72.72
CA SER A 636 -49.62 3.37 -71.94
C SER A 636 -49.02 2.21 -72.72
N ASN A 637 -47.82 1.80 -72.33
CA ASN A 637 -47.28 0.49 -72.66
C ASN A 637 -46.66 -0.18 -71.43
N ILE A 638 -47.21 -1.37 -71.15
CA ILE A 638 -46.51 -2.58 -70.68
C ILE A 638 -46.34 -2.75 -69.15
N SER A 639 -47.20 -3.65 -68.66
CA SER A 639 -46.92 -4.87 -67.89
C SER A 639 -46.26 -4.81 -66.50
N ASP A 640 -47.06 -5.26 -65.54
CA ASP A 640 -46.81 -6.42 -64.67
C ASP A 640 -45.93 -6.27 -63.41
N THR A 641 -46.43 -6.94 -62.37
CA THR A 641 -45.85 -7.32 -61.07
C THR A 641 -45.79 -6.32 -59.90
N GLY A 642 -46.45 -6.73 -58.81
CA GLY A 642 -45.96 -6.56 -57.43
C GLY A 642 -46.39 -5.29 -56.68
N SER A 643 -47.34 -5.44 -55.75
CA SER A 643 -47.76 -4.50 -54.68
C SER A 643 -46.97 -3.18 -54.55
N THR A 644 -47.33 -2.18 -55.33
CA THR A 644 -46.88 -0.80 -55.10
C THR A 644 -47.98 -0.07 -54.36
N ILE A 645 -47.75 0.25 -53.09
CA ILE A 645 -48.52 1.23 -52.33
C ILE A 645 -48.46 2.52 -53.15
N MET A 646 -49.55 2.83 -53.86
CA MET A 646 -49.69 4.13 -54.52
C MET A 646 -49.63 5.19 -53.41
N PRO A 647 -48.70 6.16 -53.47
CA PRO A 647 -48.68 7.24 -52.49
C PRO A 647 -50.01 7.99 -52.56
N SER A 648 -50.62 8.23 -51.40
CA SER A 648 -51.77 9.14 -51.32
C SER A 648 -51.37 10.49 -51.93
N PRO A 649 -52.20 11.13 -52.75
CA PRO A 649 -51.87 12.46 -53.25
C PRO A 649 -51.82 13.46 -52.08
N LYS A 650 -50.95 14.48 -52.18
CA LYS A 650 -50.88 15.58 -51.20
C LYS A 650 -52.17 16.40 -51.28
N GLU A 651 -52.93 16.43 -50.20
CA GLU A 651 -54.24 17.10 -50.09
C GLU A 651 -54.13 18.47 -49.40
N PHE A 652 -53.06 18.76 -48.65
CA PHE A 652 -52.89 20.00 -47.88
C PHE A 652 -51.64 20.77 -48.30
N ASP A 653 -51.80 22.06 -48.61
CA ASP A 653 -50.70 22.98 -48.82
C ASP A 653 -50.69 24.08 -47.74
N ILE A 654 -49.57 24.25 -47.05
CA ILE A 654 -49.45 25.09 -45.85
C ILE A 654 -48.47 26.22 -46.14
N THR A 655 -48.92 27.45 -45.96
CA THR A 655 -48.12 28.65 -46.22
C THR A 655 -48.25 29.65 -45.05
N PRO A 656 -47.15 29.98 -44.35
CA PRO A 656 -45.83 29.34 -44.38
C PRO A 656 -45.83 27.98 -43.65
N SER A 657 -45.10 26.99 -44.18
CA SER A 657 -44.90 25.67 -43.54
C SER A 657 -43.71 25.63 -42.57
N ARG A 658 -42.87 26.66 -42.55
CA ARG A 658 -41.75 26.84 -41.62
C ARG A 658 -41.44 28.32 -41.41
N GLY A 659 -40.88 28.68 -40.26
CA GLY A 659 -40.45 30.05 -39.97
C GLY A 659 -39.96 30.23 -38.54
N THR A 660 -39.61 31.46 -38.18
CA THR A 660 -39.29 31.84 -36.80
C THR A 660 -40.22 32.97 -36.36
N ILE A 661 -40.91 32.79 -35.23
CA ILE A 661 -41.76 33.80 -34.61
C ILE A 661 -40.95 34.50 -33.53
N SER A 662 -40.91 35.83 -33.54
CA SER A 662 -40.26 36.64 -32.50
C SER A 662 -40.88 36.39 -31.11
N PRO A 663 -40.18 36.74 -30.01
CA PRO A 663 -40.78 36.75 -28.69
C PRO A 663 -42.10 37.53 -28.68
N GLN A 664 -43.15 36.98 -28.06
CA GLN A 664 -44.49 37.57 -28.01
C GLN A 664 -45.10 37.91 -29.40
N GLY A 665 -44.59 37.30 -30.47
CA GLY A 665 -45.07 37.52 -31.83
C GLY A 665 -46.19 36.57 -32.25
N GLU A 666 -46.82 36.87 -33.37
CA GLU A 666 -47.85 36.05 -33.99
C GLU A 666 -47.60 35.90 -35.50
N LEU A 667 -48.06 34.80 -36.07
CA LEU A 667 -47.92 34.51 -37.50
C LEU A 667 -49.15 33.80 -38.05
N ASP A 668 -49.69 34.34 -39.13
CA ASP A 668 -50.81 33.73 -39.85
C ASP A 668 -50.34 32.58 -40.75
N ILE A 669 -51.03 31.45 -40.62
CA ILE A 669 -50.82 30.22 -41.37
C ILE A 669 -52.06 29.96 -42.21
N LYS A 670 -51.87 29.99 -43.52
CA LYS A 670 -52.87 29.64 -44.53
C LYS A 670 -52.74 28.16 -44.89
N VAL A 671 -53.86 27.44 -44.83
CA VAL A 671 -53.99 26.03 -45.17
C VAL A 671 -54.97 25.88 -46.33
N ASP A 672 -54.43 25.48 -47.48
CA ASP A 672 -55.20 25.14 -48.67
C ASP A 672 -55.44 23.63 -48.71
N PHE A 673 -56.70 23.23 -48.80
CA PHE A 673 -57.15 21.84 -48.81
C PHE A 673 -57.82 21.48 -50.14
N VAL A 674 -57.27 20.48 -50.83
CA VAL A 674 -57.81 19.90 -52.06
C VAL A 674 -58.07 18.42 -51.80
N SER A 675 -59.33 18.07 -51.56
CA SER A 675 -59.70 16.67 -51.32
C SER A 675 -59.56 15.83 -52.59
N THR A 676 -58.89 14.70 -52.48
CA THR A 676 -58.75 13.67 -53.53
C THR A 676 -59.49 12.37 -53.20
N SER A 677 -60.13 12.32 -52.02
CA SER A 677 -60.94 11.18 -51.59
C SER A 677 -62.25 11.63 -50.94
N VAL A 678 -63.36 10.96 -51.29
CA VAL A 678 -64.69 11.23 -50.73
C VAL A 678 -64.81 10.56 -49.36
N LYS A 679 -64.48 11.31 -48.30
CA LYS A 679 -64.51 10.83 -46.91
C LYS A 679 -64.73 11.97 -45.92
N LYS A 680 -64.93 11.61 -44.65
CA LYS A 680 -64.78 12.53 -43.52
C LYS A 680 -63.30 12.61 -43.14
N TYR A 681 -62.80 13.82 -42.94
CA TYR A 681 -61.44 14.12 -42.54
C TYR A 681 -61.46 14.56 -41.08
N GLU A 682 -60.77 13.79 -40.25
CA GLU A 682 -60.49 14.07 -38.85
C GLU A 682 -59.00 13.83 -38.62
N ILE A 683 -58.21 14.81 -39.02
CA ILE A 683 -56.74 14.78 -38.93
C ILE A 683 -56.27 16.02 -38.18
N ALA A 684 -54.96 16.18 -37.96
CA ALA A 684 -54.44 17.33 -37.24
C ALA A 684 -53.29 18.01 -37.99
N LEU A 685 -53.25 19.34 -37.90
CA LEU A 685 -52.09 20.15 -38.25
C LEU A 685 -51.15 20.14 -37.05
N VAL A 686 -49.95 19.55 -37.18
CA VAL A 686 -48.98 19.45 -36.09
C VAL A 686 -47.85 20.47 -36.26
N VAL A 687 -47.36 20.98 -35.13
CA VAL A 687 -46.25 21.93 -35.04
C VAL A 687 -45.05 21.21 -34.43
N ASP A 688 -43.99 21.08 -35.22
CA ASP A 688 -42.66 20.68 -34.77
C ASP A 688 -41.87 21.94 -34.39
N VAL A 689 -41.09 21.88 -33.31
CA VAL A 689 -40.30 23.02 -32.81
C VAL A 689 -38.83 22.63 -32.74
N ASP A 690 -38.00 23.40 -33.43
CA ASP A 690 -36.57 23.13 -33.52
C ASP A 690 -35.91 23.21 -32.12
N GLY A 691 -35.04 22.24 -31.81
CA GLY A 691 -34.40 22.11 -30.50
C GLY A 691 -35.31 21.66 -29.34
N VAL A 692 -36.60 21.38 -29.59
CA VAL A 692 -37.57 20.96 -28.55
C VAL A 692 -38.16 19.59 -28.85
N GLY A 693 -38.70 19.39 -30.07
CA GLY A 693 -39.25 18.12 -30.50
C GLY A 693 -40.30 18.21 -31.60
N GLU A 694 -40.81 17.06 -32.02
CA GLU A 694 -41.84 16.92 -33.05
C GLU A 694 -43.24 16.79 -32.42
N GLU A 695 -44.28 17.24 -33.15
CA GLU A 695 -45.70 17.15 -32.75
C GLU A 695 -46.02 17.77 -31.39
N ILE A 696 -45.31 18.84 -31.02
CA ILE A 696 -45.43 19.54 -29.72
C ILE A 696 -46.83 20.13 -29.52
N LEU A 697 -47.46 20.60 -30.60
CA LEU A 697 -48.83 21.10 -30.59
C LEU A 697 -49.59 20.58 -31.81
N SER A 698 -50.88 20.29 -31.66
CA SER A 698 -51.75 19.87 -32.75
C SER A 698 -53.03 20.70 -32.81
N LEU A 699 -53.44 21.07 -34.02
CA LEU A 699 -54.70 21.75 -34.33
C LEU A 699 -55.59 20.82 -35.15
N PRO A 700 -56.73 20.35 -34.63
CA PRO A 700 -57.63 19.47 -35.36
C PRO A 700 -58.18 20.12 -36.64
N ILE A 701 -58.10 19.39 -37.76
CA ILE A 701 -58.69 19.73 -39.06
C ILE A 701 -59.95 18.87 -39.25
N ILE A 702 -61.09 19.52 -39.50
CA ILE A 702 -62.37 18.85 -39.74
C ILE A 702 -62.93 19.24 -41.11
N ALA A 703 -63.11 18.25 -41.97
CA ALA A 703 -63.75 18.42 -43.28
C ALA A 703 -64.60 17.21 -43.66
N LYS A 704 -65.59 17.39 -44.54
CA LYS A 704 -66.34 16.30 -45.17
C LYS A 704 -66.31 16.52 -46.68
N CYS A 705 -65.55 15.71 -47.40
CA CYS A 705 -65.59 15.72 -48.86
C CYS A 705 -66.83 14.97 -49.34
N VAL A 706 -67.58 15.59 -50.24
CA VAL A 706 -68.71 14.97 -50.94
C VAL A 706 -68.60 15.27 -52.43
N VAL A 707 -69.26 14.45 -53.24
CA VAL A 707 -69.48 14.74 -54.65
C VAL A 707 -70.95 15.16 -54.77
N PRO A 708 -71.23 16.35 -55.30
CA PRO A 708 -72.59 16.79 -55.57
C PRO A 708 -73.35 15.80 -56.46
N PRO A 709 -74.62 15.48 -56.16
CA PRO A 709 -75.47 14.76 -57.09
C PRO A 709 -75.80 15.67 -58.27
N ILE A 710 -75.49 15.22 -59.50
CA ILE A 710 -75.78 15.94 -60.73
C ILE A 710 -76.83 15.15 -61.51
N THR A 711 -77.84 15.85 -62.04
CA THR A 711 -78.92 15.24 -62.82
C THR A 711 -78.96 15.81 -64.22
N VAL A 712 -79.46 15.03 -65.18
CA VAL A 712 -79.69 15.49 -66.56
C VAL A 712 -81.16 15.89 -66.70
N SER A 713 -81.44 17.14 -67.07
CA SER A 713 -82.83 17.63 -67.19
C SER A 713 -83.61 16.96 -68.33
N THR A 714 -82.93 16.60 -69.42
CA THR A 714 -83.53 16.01 -70.63
C THR A 714 -82.79 14.72 -71.00
N PRO A 715 -83.20 13.55 -70.45
CA PRO A 715 -82.50 12.28 -70.65
C PRO A 715 -82.70 11.68 -72.06
N LEU A 716 -83.51 12.32 -72.90
CA LEU A 716 -83.73 11.96 -74.30
C LEU A 716 -83.46 13.18 -75.17
N LEU A 717 -82.48 13.06 -76.07
CA LEU A 717 -82.26 14.02 -77.14
C LEU A 717 -82.79 13.43 -78.44
N ASP A 718 -83.87 13.99 -78.95
CA ASP A 718 -84.43 13.63 -80.26
C ASP A 718 -83.90 14.61 -81.31
N TYR A 719 -83.02 14.12 -82.18
CA TYR A 719 -82.45 14.90 -83.26
C TYR A 719 -83.32 14.88 -84.53
N GLY A 720 -84.45 14.14 -84.51
CA GLY A 720 -85.37 14.04 -85.63
C GLY A 720 -84.72 13.45 -86.87
N ARG A 721 -84.91 14.10 -88.03
CA ARG A 721 -84.37 13.64 -89.31
C ARG A 721 -82.97 14.20 -89.56
N CYS A 722 -81.97 13.32 -89.56
CA CYS A 722 -80.57 13.67 -89.79
C CYS A 722 -80.09 13.23 -91.18
N PHE A 723 -79.34 14.09 -91.88
CA PHE A 723 -78.65 13.77 -93.12
C PHE A 723 -77.30 13.11 -92.85
N LEU A 724 -76.91 12.17 -93.73
CA LEU A 724 -75.59 11.52 -93.72
C LEU A 724 -74.46 12.56 -93.72
N HIS A 725 -73.47 12.36 -92.86
CA HIS A 725 -72.27 13.20 -92.70
C HIS A 725 -72.53 14.68 -92.41
N HIS A 726 -73.74 15.07 -92.03
CA HIS A 726 -74.04 16.43 -91.59
C HIS A 726 -74.03 16.50 -90.05
N PRO A 727 -73.29 17.44 -89.43
CA PRO A 727 -73.28 17.58 -87.98
C PRO A 727 -74.57 18.25 -87.47
N TYR A 728 -75.13 17.72 -86.38
CA TYR A 728 -76.24 18.34 -85.67
C TYR A 728 -75.86 18.61 -84.22
N GLU A 729 -76.33 19.73 -83.68
CA GLU A 729 -76.06 20.18 -82.32
C GLU A 729 -77.36 20.22 -81.50
N LEU A 730 -77.33 19.62 -80.32
CA LEU A 730 -78.31 19.84 -79.26
C LEU A 730 -77.58 20.02 -77.93
N LEU A 731 -78.21 20.74 -77.00
CA LEU A 731 -77.64 21.01 -75.68
C LEU A 731 -78.07 19.94 -74.67
N VAL A 732 -77.11 19.40 -73.94
CA VAL A 732 -77.36 18.57 -72.75
C VAL A 732 -77.33 19.48 -71.52
N ASN A 733 -78.44 19.50 -70.78
CA ASN A 733 -78.57 20.35 -69.59
C ASN A 733 -78.24 19.54 -68.34
N LEU A 734 -77.03 19.74 -67.80
CA LEU A 734 -76.58 19.18 -66.53
C LEU A 734 -76.99 20.13 -65.39
N VAL A 735 -77.82 19.65 -64.47
CA VAL A 735 -78.38 20.42 -63.37
C VAL A 735 -77.65 20.07 -62.07
N ASN A 736 -77.12 21.09 -61.39
CA ASN A 736 -76.59 20.99 -60.03
C ASN A 736 -77.51 21.74 -59.06
N GLU A 737 -78.27 20.99 -58.24
CA GLU A 737 -79.14 21.56 -57.19
C GLU A 737 -78.44 21.68 -55.84
N SER A 738 -77.15 21.32 -55.75
CA SER A 738 -76.41 21.37 -54.49
C SER A 738 -75.74 22.74 -54.26
N ASP A 739 -75.35 22.98 -53.00
CA ASP A 739 -74.56 24.15 -52.58
C ASP A 739 -73.08 24.09 -53.02
N LEU A 740 -72.66 23.02 -53.69
CA LEU A 740 -71.27 22.73 -53.98
C LEU A 740 -71.03 22.58 -55.49
N PRO A 741 -69.91 23.10 -56.04
CA PRO A 741 -69.61 22.96 -57.46
C PRO A 741 -69.22 21.53 -57.81
N ALA A 742 -69.51 21.06 -59.02
CA ALA A 742 -69.09 19.76 -59.52
C ALA A 742 -68.26 19.88 -60.80
N LYS A 743 -67.40 18.92 -61.08
CA LYS A 743 -66.68 18.82 -62.36
C LYS A 743 -67.28 17.67 -63.17
N TYR A 744 -67.56 17.91 -64.45
CA TYR A 744 -68.05 16.89 -65.38
C TYR A 744 -67.04 16.60 -66.49
N GLU A 745 -67.10 15.39 -67.02
CA GLU A 745 -66.38 14.95 -68.22
C GLU A 745 -67.31 14.11 -69.11
N LEU A 746 -67.45 14.50 -70.38
CA LEU A 746 -68.04 13.67 -71.41
C LEU A 746 -67.05 12.57 -71.78
N LEU A 747 -67.44 11.30 -71.59
CA LEU A 747 -66.61 10.17 -71.98
C LEU A 747 -66.58 10.05 -73.51
N SER A 748 -65.38 9.82 -74.04
CA SER A 748 -65.19 9.55 -75.46
C SER A 748 -65.98 8.31 -75.90
N GLN A 749 -66.62 8.40 -77.05
CA GLN A 749 -67.31 7.26 -77.65
C GLN A 749 -66.32 6.17 -78.05
N VAL A 750 -66.68 4.89 -77.84
CA VAL A 750 -65.98 3.75 -78.43
C VAL A 750 -66.43 3.62 -79.89
N VAL A 751 -65.51 3.78 -80.83
CA VAL A 751 -65.78 3.73 -82.28
C VAL A 751 -65.29 2.39 -82.84
N GLU A 752 -66.20 1.61 -83.42
CA GLU A 752 -65.96 0.36 -84.16
C GLU A 752 -66.21 0.58 -85.68
N ASP A 753 -65.76 -0.37 -86.53
CA ASP A 753 -65.78 -0.24 -88.00
C ASP A 753 -67.17 0.00 -88.63
N VAL A 754 -68.25 -0.29 -87.90
CA VAL A 754 -69.65 -0.09 -88.35
C VAL A 754 -70.43 0.75 -87.35
N THR A 755 -69.81 1.80 -86.80
CA THR A 755 -70.50 2.69 -85.85
C THR A 755 -71.45 3.63 -86.60
N PRO A 756 -72.78 3.52 -86.40
CA PRO A 756 -73.75 4.31 -87.18
C PRO A 756 -73.80 5.80 -86.80
N ILE A 757 -73.23 6.17 -85.65
CA ILE A 757 -73.29 7.50 -85.03
C ILE A 757 -71.93 7.84 -84.43
N LEU A 758 -71.40 9.03 -84.73
CA LEU A 758 -70.30 9.62 -83.97
C LEU A 758 -70.82 10.78 -83.13
N TYR A 759 -70.37 10.90 -81.88
CA TYR A 759 -70.67 12.05 -81.02
C TYR A 759 -69.42 12.67 -80.40
N THR A 760 -69.42 14.00 -80.34
CA THR A 760 -68.37 14.81 -79.73
C THR A 760 -68.98 16.04 -79.05
N SER A 761 -68.20 16.72 -78.21
CA SER A 761 -68.57 18.01 -77.64
C SER A 761 -67.36 18.96 -77.71
N PRO A 762 -67.54 20.25 -78.04
CA PRO A 762 -66.48 21.25 -77.93
C PRO A 762 -66.14 21.60 -76.48
N GLU A 763 -67.02 21.28 -75.52
CA GLU A 763 -66.79 21.46 -74.08
C GLU A 763 -66.85 20.12 -73.32
N PRO A 764 -65.93 19.17 -73.61
CA PRO A 764 -66.00 17.82 -73.06
C PRO A 764 -65.71 17.77 -71.56
N LYS A 765 -65.12 18.82 -70.98
CA LYS A 765 -64.90 18.94 -69.53
C LYS A 765 -65.28 20.34 -69.07
N GLY A 766 -65.81 20.46 -67.85
CA GLY A 766 -66.14 21.76 -67.28
C GLY A 766 -66.57 21.69 -65.82
N ILE A 767 -66.90 22.85 -65.26
CA ILE A 767 -67.40 23.01 -63.90
C ILE A 767 -68.88 23.41 -63.96
N ILE A 768 -69.69 22.74 -63.14
CA ILE A 768 -71.09 23.09 -62.88
C ILE A 768 -71.12 23.81 -61.54
N GLN A 769 -71.51 25.08 -61.54
CA GLN A 769 -71.57 25.89 -60.32
C GLN A 769 -72.74 25.43 -59.43
N PRO A 770 -72.72 25.75 -58.12
CA PRO A 770 -73.86 25.52 -57.23
C PRO A 770 -75.15 26.14 -57.79
N HIS A 771 -76.29 25.46 -57.60
CA HIS A 771 -77.62 25.95 -58.02
C HIS A 771 -77.68 26.44 -59.47
N SER A 772 -76.95 25.77 -60.37
CA SER A 772 -76.83 26.18 -61.77
C SER A 772 -77.05 25.04 -62.73
N VAL A 773 -77.42 25.40 -63.97
CA VAL A 773 -77.53 24.47 -65.10
C VAL A 773 -76.38 24.76 -66.05
N LYS A 774 -75.60 23.73 -66.37
CA LYS A 774 -74.56 23.78 -67.39
C LYS A 774 -75.09 23.15 -68.67
N GLU A 775 -75.20 23.98 -69.70
CA GLU A 775 -75.55 23.55 -71.06
C GLU A 775 -74.28 23.08 -71.76
N VAL A 776 -74.22 21.80 -72.09
CA VAL A 776 -73.09 21.18 -72.79
C VAL A 776 -73.52 20.89 -74.24
N PRO A 777 -72.95 21.58 -75.24
CA PRO A 777 -73.28 21.32 -76.64
C PRO A 777 -72.78 19.95 -77.06
N LEU A 778 -73.65 19.15 -77.68
CA LEU A 778 -73.33 17.81 -78.15
C LEU A 778 -73.56 17.73 -79.65
N HIS A 779 -72.45 17.50 -80.36
CA HIS A 779 -72.42 17.28 -81.80
C HIS A 779 -72.60 15.80 -82.11
N ILE A 780 -73.42 15.53 -83.12
CA ILE A 780 -73.60 14.20 -83.67
C ILE A 780 -73.40 14.21 -85.19
N THR A 781 -72.85 13.15 -85.75
CA THR A 781 -72.84 12.89 -87.19
C THR A 781 -73.36 11.48 -87.47
N ALA A 782 -74.25 11.36 -88.45
CA ALA A 782 -74.80 10.08 -88.89
C ALA A 782 -73.92 9.46 -90.00
N GLU A 783 -73.54 8.20 -89.82
CA GLU A 783 -72.68 7.45 -90.75
C GLU A 783 -73.45 6.36 -91.53
N CYS A 784 -74.68 6.01 -91.12
CA CYS A 784 -75.51 4.96 -91.73
C CYS A 784 -76.99 5.36 -91.83
N LEU A 785 -77.72 4.77 -92.79
CA LEU A 785 -79.15 5.03 -93.07
C LEU A 785 -80.07 4.12 -92.21
N GLU A 786 -79.93 4.16 -90.88
CA GLU A 786 -80.74 3.35 -89.96
C GLU A 786 -81.29 4.17 -88.78
N GLU A 787 -82.41 3.71 -88.22
CA GLU A 787 -82.92 4.20 -86.94
C GLU A 787 -82.07 3.58 -85.83
N VAL A 788 -81.30 4.41 -85.13
CA VAL A 788 -80.37 3.94 -84.10
C VAL A 788 -80.55 4.75 -82.83
N THR A 789 -80.51 4.04 -81.71
CA THR A 789 -80.47 4.64 -80.37
C THR A 789 -79.07 4.43 -79.76
N THR A 790 -78.36 5.51 -79.47
CA THR A 790 -77.03 5.47 -78.82
C THR A 790 -77.04 6.21 -77.50
N VAL A 791 -76.23 5.73 -76.54
CA VAL A 791 -76.06 6.33 -75.21
C VAL A 791 -74.71 7.03 -75.13
N ALA A 792 -74.71 8.26 -74.62
CA ALA A 792 -73.48 8.97 -74.23
C ALA A 792 -73.42 9.12 -72.71
N TYR A 793 -72.19 9.20 -72.19
CA TYR A 793 -71.90 9.07 -70.77
C TYR A 793 -71.19 10.32 -70.25
N PHE A 794 -71.75 10.97 -69.23
CA PHE A 794 -71.07 12.01 -68.46
C PHE A 794 -70.57 11.44 -67.13
N MET A 795 -69.27 11.52 -66.90
CA MET A 795 -68.64 11.19 -65.62
C MET A 795 -68.54 12.44 -64.74
N ILE A 796 -68.98 12.34 -63.50
CA ILE A 796 -68.76 13.38 -62.49
C ILE A 796 -67.50 13.02 -61.70
N PHE A 797 -66.53 13.93 -61.66
CA PHE A 797 -65.25 13.68 -60.99
C PHE A 797 -65.44 13.33 -59.50
N GLY A 798 -64.83 12.22 -59.08
CA GLY A 798 -64.91 11.70 -57.72
C GLY A 798 -66.17 10.87 -57.44
N SER A 799 -67.17 10.85 -58.33
CA SER A 799 -68.37 10.03 -58.15
C SER A 799 -68.04 8.55 -58.36
N SER A 800 -68.54 7.69 -57.47
CA SER A 800 -68.54 6.23 -57.63
C SER A 800 -69.79 5.72 -58.34
N GLU A 801 -70.74 6.60 -58.67
CA GLU A 801 -71.97 6.24 -59.36
C GLU A 801 -71.72 6.00 -60.84
N ALA A 802 -72.59 5.21 -61.48
CA ALA A 802 -72.51 4.98 -62.92
C ALA A 802 -72.58 6.33 -63.67
N PRO A 803 -71.81 6.52 -64.77
CA PRO A 803 -71.85 7.75 -65.53
C PRO A 803 -73.28 8.10 -65.95
N LEU A 804 -73.64 9.38 -65.88
CA LEU A 804 -74.96 9.86 -66.27
C LEU A 804 -75.20 9.52 -67.74
N THR A 805 -76.27 8.78 -67.98
CA THR A 805 -76.65 8.33 -69.32
C THR A 805 -77.79 9.17 -69.86
N PHE A 806 -77.75 9.42 -71.16
CA PHE A 806 -78.91 9.90 -71.89
C PHE A 806 -78.99 9.16 -73.22
N LYS A 807 -80.22 8.90 -73.66
CA LYS A 807 -80.51 8.20 -74.92
C LYS A 807 -80.69 9.22 -76.02
N LYS A 808 -80.17 8.91 -77.20
CA LYS A 808 -80.41 9.69 -78.42
C LYS A 808 -81.39 8.91 -79.27
N LEU A 809 -82.48 9.53 -79.70
CA LEU A 809 -83.36 8.95 -80.72
C LEU A 809 -83.19 9.78 -81.99
N TRP A 810 -83.16 9.11 -83.14
CA TRP A 810 -83.28 9.82 -84.42
C TRP A 810 -83.90 8.92 -85.49
N TYR A 811 -84.36 9.56 -86.56
CA TYR A 811 -84.98 8.92 -87.73
C TYR A 811 -84.19 9.25 -88.99
N CYS A 812 -83.37 8.32 -89.50
CA CYS A 812 -82.71 8.53 -90.78
C CYS A 812 -83.68 8.19 -91.93
N VAL A 813 -84.08 9.18 -92.73
CA VAL A 813 -84.99 9.00 -93.86
C VAL A 813 -84.23 9.26 -95.15
N GLY A 814 -84.04 8.22 -95.96
CA GLY A 814 -83.48 8.33 -97.30
C GLY A 814 -84.45 9.06 -98.25
N GLY A 815 -83.95 10.08 -98.94
CA GLY A 815 -84.67 10.75 -100.03
C GLY A 815 -83.90 10.65 -101.34
N VAL A 816 -84.48 9.93 -102.30
CA VAL A 816 -84.28 10.10 -103.76
C VAL A 816 -84.53 11.59 -104.08
N LEU A 817 -83.67 12.35 -104.76
CA LEU A 817 -82.88 12.15 -105.98
C LEU A 817 -81.56 12.94 -105.88
#